data_AF-A0A0C5X6F8-F1
#
_entry.id   AF-A0A0C5X6F8-F1
#
_cell.length_a   1.000
_cell.length_b   1.000
_cell.length_c   1.000
_cell.angle_alpha   90.00
_cell.angle_beta   90.00
_cell.angle_gamma   90.00
#
_symmetry.space_group_name_H-M   'P 1'
#
loop_
_entity.id
_entity.type
_entity.pdbx_description
1 polymer ?
#
loop_
_entity_poly.entity_id
_entity_poly.type
_entity_poly.pdbx_seq_one_letter_code
_entity_poly.pdbx_strand_id
1 'polypeptide(L)'
;MVASVSALTSSAQASSYYEADDYYAEGGLSPSQWHGAGAEALGLSGEVDRGEFRALLDGQIGDQQLGTFRDGQLEHRPGWDVTLSAPKSVSIMAEVAGDRRLIEAHGQAVKTAMTHVERHMAATRIRDGGTVAREATGNLVIASFLHGTSRAQDPQLHTHNVILNATHGEDGAWRSLEPRAIYQLQKQIGAIYRQELALKVRELGYEIEAGKESTFEIKGVSNQVIEAFSTRSAEIEAALSERGTSRETASAAEKQVATLDTREAKVAADHAGLVAEWRETAAKAGFGAEVRLMMVREAEVRAADPTHRAAMEFQGENAAAGTVAHAADKLGERQSVFSAAALQEEAGRIGLGRIGYAQIGAAIEVATKQGDLIDRTHIDRRGAEFAGFTTRQNVETEARMLRIEAEGRGGLAPIASPLAAARAVASAAAQAGRTGHDWNPDQRAATEQLLTSRNRITAVQGYAGTAKTTTVLATFAREAEARGIAVTALAPTASAAMVLGETLGTRGDTVARHLLSPERGEPTRPAAWIVDEASLLSARDTARLFDLAAKHDARIVLVGDVKQLGSVEAGAAFAQLQGAGMETARLAEIVRQSNLATKEAVLASIEGDARKAMAALDRGGGQIIESAERSTRFAAIAERYAGLDKAGRARTIVIEPSREGRDALTADIRAALSASGALTGPAVTVEALVNKGLTRAEARDPLSYDRGDVVRFNRDYADKGVVRGAAYRVERIDPARAAIALKAEDGREVDWRLRQWGAGHAQAFSAQPIDLKAGDAVRFIRNDREAGRINGARAEVIAVDQQARTATIQTTHGKRETLHLDSARDRHIAHAYVDTAFAAQGRTADHVIIHADSKATNLVDQKSFYVGISRARESATIFTNDRGKLVAAIGERAGQVQTAIAQVTVSGLAAGNAKGVGMG
;
A
#
# COMPACT_ATOMS: atom_id res chain seq x y z
N MET A 1 -9.60 -4.49 17.72
CA MET A 1 -9.45 -3.14 17.14
C MET A 1 -9.16 -2.19 18.29
N VAL A 2 -8.15 -1.33 18.16
CA VAL A 2 -7.63 -0.53 19.29
C VAL A 2 -8.21 0.89 19.34
N ALA A 3 -8.54 1.45 18.17
CA ALA A 3 -9.28 2.71 18.05
C ALA A 3 -10.49 2.51 17.13
N SER A 4 -11.69 2.80 17.61
CA SER A 4 -12.91 2.86 16.80
C SER A 4 -13.46 4.27 16.75
N VAL A 5 -13.92 4.70 15.57
CA VAL A 5 -14.59 5.99 15.39
C VAL A 5 -16.03 5.74 14.95
N SER A 6 -17.00 6.24 15.72
CA SER A 6 -18.42 6.17 15.38
C SER A 6 -19.06 7.55 15.43
N ALA A 7 -19.86 7.87 14.42
CA ALA A 7 -20.70 9.06 14.46
C ALA A 7 -21.87 8.84 15.42
N LEU A 8 -22.16 9.84 16.26
CA LEU A 8 -23.31 9.80 17.15
C LEU A 8 -24.60 10.11 16.39
N THR A 9 -25.65 9.35 16.68
CA THR A 9 -26.96 9.44 16.00
C THR A 9 -28.00 10.20 16.83
N SER A 10 -27.84 10.27 18.16
CA SER A 10 -28.77 10.95 19.07
C SER A 10 -28.04 11.39 20.34
N SER A 11 -28.28 12.63 20.78
CA SER A 11 -27.76 13.20 22.02
C SER A 11 -28.31 12.49 23.26
N ALA A 12 -29.61 12.19 23.27
CA ALA A 12 -30.28 11.49 24.37
C ALA A 12 -29.72 10.07 24.58
N GLN A 13 -29.52 9.33 23.48
CA GLN A 13 -28.93 8.00 23.55
C GLN A 13 -27.46 8.06 23.99
N ALA A 14 -26.69 9.03 23.48
CA ALA A 14 -25.28 9.21 23.82
C ALA A 14 -25.07 9.54 25.30
N SER A 15 -25.72 10.57 25.85
CA SER A 15 -25.59 10.94 27.27
C SER A 15 -25.99 9.78 28.20
N SER A 16 -27.09 9.07 27.90
CA SER A 16 -27.47 7.90 28.71
C SER A 16 -26.48 6.73 28.65
N TYR A 17 -25.73 6.59 27.56
CA TYR A 17 -24.88 5.43 27.30
C TYR A 17 -23.50 5.55 27.95
N TYR A 18 -22.92 6.75 27.95
CA TYR A 18 -21.58 7.00 28.50
C TYR A 18 -21.56 7.19 30.02
N GLU A 19 -22.74 7.33 30.63
CA GLU A 19 -22.92 7.50 32.06
C GLU A 19 -23.38 6.21 32.77
N ALA A 20 -23.66 5.13 32.03
CA ALA A 20 -24.30 3.92 32.57
C ALA A 20 -23.33 2.87 33.19
N ASP A 21 -22.02 3.13 33.21
CA ASP A 21 -21.02 2.23 33.79
C ASP A 21 -20.47 2.82 35.11
N ASP A 22 -20.64 2.10 36.22
CA ASP A 22 -20.97 2.72 37.50
C ASP A 22 -20.19 2.18 38.71
N TYR A 23 -18.85 2.11 38.65
CA TYR A 23 -18.08 1.38 39.68
C TYR A 23 -16.77 2.00 40.17
N TYR A 24 -16.39 3.19 39.68
CA TYR A 24 -15.14 3.86 40.07
C TYR A 24 -15.32 5.13 40.92
N ALA A 25 -16.52 5.69 41.04
CA ALA A 25 -16.77 6.89 41.83
C ALA A 25 -17.69 6.62 43.03
N GLU A 26 -17.36 7.18 44.19
CA GLU A 26 -18.31 7.40 45.28
C GLU A 26 -19.31 8.49 44.84
N GLY A 27 -20.35 8.12 44.09
CA GLY A 27 -21.32 9.10 43.57
C GLY A 27 -22.14 8.69 42.36
N GLY A 28 -21.84 7.57 41.71
CA GLY A 28 -22.67 7.04 40.62
C GLY A 28 -22.28 7.45 39.19
N LEU A 29 -21.02 7.85 38.95
CA LEU A 29 -20.54 8.31 37.64
C LEU A 29 -19.23 7.60 37.24
N SER A 30 -19.09 7.23 35.96
CA SER A 30 -17.81 6.81 35.38
C SER A 30 -16.77 7.93 35.51
N PRO A 31 -15.47 7.63 35.78
CA PRO A 31 -14.44 8.66 35.83
C PRO A 31 -14.42 9.37 34.48
N SER A 32 -14.78 10.65 34.52
CA SER A 32 -14.97 11.47 33.35
C SER A 32 -14.14 12.75 33.45
N GLN A 33 -13.71 13.25 32.30
CA GLN A 33 -12.94 14.49 32.25
C GLN A 33 -13.09 15.21 30.92
N TRP A 34 -12.99 16.54 30.97
CA TRP A 34 -12.91 17.38 29.78
C TRP A 34 -11.48 17.46 29.23
N HIS A 35 -11.37 17.52 27.90
CA HIS A 35 -10.12 17.78 27.18
C HIS A 35 -10.32 18.74 26.02
N GLY A 36 -9.21 19.38 25.64
CA GLY A 36 -9.09 20.24 24.49
C GLY A 36 -9.17 21.72 24.83
N ALA A 37 -8.45 22.54 24.07
CA ALA A 37 -8.47 24.00 24.17
C ALA A 37 -9.87 24.58 23.95
N GLY A 38 -10.74 23.89 23.21
CA GLY A 38 -12.14 24.29 23.05
C GLY A 38 -12.92 24.12 24.34
N ALA A 39 -12.69 23.04 25.09
CA ALA A 39 -13.30 22.85 26.40
C ALA A 39 -12.80 23.91 27.40
N GLU A 40 -11.50 24.20 27.40
CA GLU A 40 -10.91 25.26 28.21
C GLU A 40 -11.49 26.65 27.88
N ALA A 41 -11.71 26.95 26.60
CA ALA A 41 -12.34 28.19 26.16
C ALA A 41 -13.79 28.35 26.63
N LEU A 42 -14.49 27.23 26.87
CA LEU A 42 -15.83 27.20 27.45
C LEU A 42 -15.82 27.18 29.00
N GLY A 43 -14.64 27.15 29.63
CA GLY A 43 -14.50 27.01 31.08
C GLY A 43 -14.80 25.60 31.60
N LEU A 44 -14.87 24.60 30.72
CA LEU A 44 -15.15 23.21 31.06
C LEU A 44 -13.89 22.55 31.63
N SER A 45 -13.98 22.05 32.86
CA SER A 45 -12.87 21.37 33.53
C SER A 45 -13.38 20.39 34.57
N GLY A 46 -12.53 19.44 34.97
CA GLY A 46 -12.92 18.40 35.94
C GLY A 46 -13.90 17.39 35.36
N GLU A 47 -14.78 16.87 36.23
CA GLU A 47 -15.80 15.88 35.89
C GLU A 47 -16.85 16.44 34.93
N VAL A 48 -17.37 15.59 34.05
CA VAL A 48 -18.33 15.98 33.02
C VAL A 48 -19.74 16.07 33.62
N ASP A 49 -20.30 17.29 33.70
CA ASP A 49 -21.71 17.47 34.10
C ASP A 49 -22.67 16.97 33.02
N ARG A 50 -23.71 16.25 33.46
CA ARG A 50 -24.70 15.61 32.58
C ARG A 50 -25.55 16.61 31.80
N GLY A 51 -26.03 17.66 32.48
CA GLY A 51 -26.90 18.65 31.88
C GLY A 51 -26.15 19.44 30.81
N GLU A 52 -24.94 19.87 31.17
CA GLU A 52 -24.03 20.60 30.30
C GLU A 52 -23.57 19.75 29.10
N PHE A 53 -23.15 18.51 29.32
CA PHE A 53 -22.75 17.60 28.23
C PHE A 53 -23.88 17.36 27.23
N ARG A 54 -25.11 17.14 27.73
CA ARG A 54 -26.28 16.98 26.86
C ARG A 54 -26.59 18.24 26.07
N ALA A 55 -26.53 19.42 26.68
CA ALA A 55 -26.75 20.68 26.01
C ALA A 55 -25.74 20.89 24.86
N LEU A 56 -24.45 20.61 25.11
CA LEU A 56 -23.41 20.73 24.10
C LEU A 56 -23.59 19.70 22.96
N LEU A 57 -24.06 18.48 23.25
CA LEU A 57 -24.42 17.48 22.23
C LEU A 57 -25.63 17.90 21.37
N ASP A 58 -26.54 18.71 21.92
CA ASP A 58 -27.66 19.33 21.20
C ASP A 58 -27.22 20.59 20.42
N GLY A 59 -25.93 20.93 20.46
CA GLY A 59 -25.33 22.05 19.74
C GLY A 59 -25.44 23.39 20.47
N GLN A 60 -25.81 23.42 21.75
CA GLN A 60 -25.83 24.64 22.55
C GLN A 60 -24.42 24.92 23.07
N ILE A 61 -23.70 25.84 22.43
CA ILE A 61 -22.31 26.16 22.73
C ILE A 61 -22.20 27.62 23.19
N GLY A 62 -22.01 27.84 24.49
CA GLY A 62 -22.14 29.17 25.09
C GLY A 62 -23.51 29.77 24.79
N ASP A 63 -23.55 30.99 24.25
CA ASP A 63 -24.80 31.65 23.84
C ASP A 63 -25.26 31.29 22.41
N GLN A 64 -24.57 30.36 21.73
CA GLN A 64 -24.83 30.01 20.33
C GLN A 64 -25.53 28.66 20.19
N GLN A 65 -26.46 28.56 19.24
CA GLN A 65 -27.06 27.30 18.81
C GLN A 65 -26.46 26.88 17.46
N LEU A 66 -25.65 25.82 17.48
CA LEU A 66 -25.10 25.21 16.26
C LEU A 66 -26.11 24.25 15.61
N GLY A 67 -26.00 24.13 14.29
CA GLY A 67 -26.88 23.30 13.45
C GLY A 67 -27.55 24.10 12.35
N THR A 68 -28.27 23.43 11.46
CA THR A 68 -29.04 24.09 10.38
C THR A 68 -30.51 23.81 10.59
N PHE A 69 -31.35 24.85 10.56
CA PHE A 69 -32.80 24.67 10.57
C PHE A 69 -33.28 24.25 9.18
N ARG A 70 -33.98 23.12 9.10
CA ARG A 70 -34.69 22.65 7.90
C ARG A 70 -36.07 22.17 8.30
N ASP A 71 -37.10 22.61 7.58
CA ASP A 71 -38.50 22.25 7.83
C ASP A 71 -38.94 22.43 9.30
N GLY A 72 -38.40 23.45 9.98
CA GLY A 72 -38.69 23.75 11.38
C GLY A 72 -37.97 22.88 12.41
N GLN A 73 -37.13 21.93 11.97
CA GLN A 73 -36.29 21.09 12.84
C GLN A 73 -34.82 21.52 12.77
N LEU A 74 -34.15 21.51 13.92
CA LEU A 74 -32.72 21.73 14.00
C LEU A 74 -31.98 20.44 13.59
N GLU A 75 -31.26 20.48 12.47
CA GLU A 75 -30.31 19.44 12.09
C GLU A 75 -28.93 19.78 12.66
N HIS A 76 -28.60 19.16 13.80
CA HIS A 76 -27.26 19.15 14.37
C HIS A 76 -26.78 17.71 14.56
N ARG A 77 -25.55 17.41 14.15
CA ARG A 77 -24.91 16.14 14.47
C ARG A 77 -24.24 16.29 15.84
N PRO A 78 -24.52 15.44 16.84
CA PRO A 78 -23.97 15.62 18.18
C PRO A 78 -22.43 15.57 18.24
N GLY A 79 -21.82 14.67 17.47
CA GLY A 79 -20.38 14.50 17.47
C GLY A 79 -19.93 13.13 17.00
N TRP A 80 -18.73 12.76 17.42
CA TRP A 80 -18.09 11.48 17.14
C TRP A 80 -17.48 10.91 18.41
N ASP A 81 -17.64 9.61 18.61
CA ASP A 81 -16.98 8.86 19.67
C ASP A 81 -15.72 8.19 19.10
N VAL A 82 -14.59 8.48 19.74
CA VAL A 82 -13.31 7.81 19.52
C VAL A 82 -13.03 6.92 20.73
N THR A 83 -13.32 5.63 20.59
CA THR A 83 -13.07 4.66 21.65
C THR A 83 -11.65 4.12 21.55
N LEU A 84 -10.88 4.27 22.63
CA LEU A 84 -9.52 3.74 22.76
C LEU A 84 -9.52 2.57 23.73
N SER A 85 -9.18 1.37 23.26
CA SER A 85 -9.17 0.15 24.08
C SER A 85 -7.76 -0.35 24.32
N ALA A 86 -7.42 -0.59 25.59
CA ALA A 86 -6.14 -1.15 25.99
C ALA A 86 -5.98 -2.60 25.52
N PRO A 87 -4.73 -3.11 25.37
CA PRO A 87 -4.49 -4.54 25.21
C PRO A 87 -5.13 -5.37 26.32
N LYS A 88 -5.41 -6.64 26.02
CA LYS A 88 -6.16 -7.49 26.95
C LYS A 88 -5.33 -7.78 28.20
N SER A 89 -4.03 -8.03 28.07
CA SER A 89 -3.14 -8.22 29.23
C SER A 89 -3.07 -6.98 30.14
N VAL A 90 -3.08 -5.77 29.57
CA VAL A 90 -3.13 -4.51 30.34
C VAL A 90 -4.44 -4.40 31.11
N SER A 91 -5.56 -4.73 30.45
CA SER A 91 -6.88 -4.76 31.11
C SER A 91 -6.92 -5.78 32.25
N ILE A 92 -6.35 -6.97 32.05
CA ILE A 92 -6.30 -8.02 33.07
C ILE A 92 -5.45 -7.58 34.27
N MET A 93 -4.27 -6.98 34.04
CA MET A 93 -3.42 -6.51 35.13
C MET A 93 -4.02 -5.30 35.88
N ALA A 94 -4.71 -4.40 35.16
CA ALA A 94 -5.40 -3.27 35.78
C ALA A 94 -6.60 -3.70 36.62
N GLU A 95 -7.51 -4.50 36.04
CA GLU A 95 -8.81 -4.83 36.63
C GLU A 95 -8.77 -6.07 37.54
N VAL A 96 -8.12 -7.16 37.07
CA VAL A 96 -8.15 -8.46 37.75
C VAL A 96 -7.06 -8.57 38.81
N ALA A 97 -5.84 -8.14 38.47
CA ALA A 97 -4.73 -8.06 39.43
C ALA A 97 -4.86 -6.83 40.34
N GLY A 98 -5.51 -5.77 39.88
CA GLY A 98 -5.85 -4.58 40.68
C GLY A 98 -4.77 -3.49 40.66
N ASP A 99 -3.85 -3.47 39.69
CA ASP A 99 -2.83 -2.42 39.60
C ASP A 99 -3.40 -1.15 38.96
N ARG A 100 -3.80 -0.19 39.81
CA ARG A 100 -4.37 1.08 39.40
C ARG A 100 -3.40 1.98 38.62
N ARG A 101 -2.09 1.77 38.72
CA ARG A 101 -1.09 2.56 37.97
C ARG A 101 -1.26 2.38 36.46
N LEU A 102 -1.72 1.20 36.02
CA LEU A 102 -2.00 0.91 34.61
C LEU A 102 -3.22 1.70 34.09
N ILE A 103 -4.19 2.01 34.95
CA ILE A 103 -5.34 2.85 34.59
C ILE A 103 -4.90 4.30 34.36
N GLU A 104 -3.99 4.80 35.22
CA GLU A 104 -3.41 6.13 35.04
C GLU A 104 -2.57 6.21 33.75
N ALA A 105 -1.72 5.20 33.50
CA ALA A 105 -0.96 5.07 32.26
C ALA A 105 -1.85 5.07 31.01
N HIS A 106 -2.98 4.37 31.06
CA HIS A 106 -4.01 4.40 30.02
C HIS A 106 -4.58 5.82 29.81
N GLY A 107 -4.96 6.51 30.88
CA GLY A 107 -5.45 7.89 30.81
C GLY A 107 -4.44 8.86 30.19
N GLN A 108 -3.15 8.74 30.54
CA GLN A 108 -2.07 9.56 29.97
C GLN A 108 -1.88 9.28 28.46
N ALA A 109 -1.96 8.01 28.05
CA ALA A 109 -1.89 7.63 26.64
C ALA A 109 -3.10 8.15 25.84
N VAL A 110 -4.31 8.08 26.42
CA VAL A 110 -5.53 8.66 25.85
C VAL A 110 -5.37 10.17 25.66
N LYS A 111 -4.91 10.89 26.68
CA LYS A 111 -4.69 12.35 26.61
C LYS A 111 -3.71 12.72 25.49
N THR A 112 -2.61 11.97 25.35
CA THR A 112 -1.63 12.21 24.28
C THR A 112 -2.24 12.00 22.90
N ALA A 113 -3.00 10.92 22.71
CA ALA A 113 -3.70 10.67 21.47
C ALA A 113 -4.75 11.75 21.16
N MET A 114 -5.53 12.21 22.14
CA MET A 114 -6.54 13.26 21.94
C MET A 114 -5.92 14.64 21.67
N THR A 115 -4.77 14.96 22.27
CA THR A 115 -4.01 16.18 21.93
C THR A 115 -3.60 16.17 20.46
N HIS A 116 -3.18 15.01 19.94
CA HIS A 116 -2.90 14.85 18.52
C HIS A 116 -4.15 15.02 17.66
N VAL A 117 -5.29 14.44 18.08
CA VAL A 117 -6.57 14.61 17.37
C VAL A 117 -6.94 16.09 17.28
N GLU A 118 -6.89 16.82 18.38
CA GLU A 118 -7.19 18.25 18.41
C GLU A 118 -6.33 19.03 17.40
N ARG A 119 -5.01 18.84 17.44
CA ARG A 119 -4.09 19.57 16.58
C ARG A 119 -4.31 19.33 15.08
N HIS A 120 -4.75 18.13 14.68
CA HIS A 120 -4.79 17.74 13.26
C HIS A 120 -6.21 17.56 12.69
N MET A 121 -7.21 17.37 13.54
CA MET A 121 -8.60 17.24 13.13
C MET A 121 -9.35 18.56 13.14
N ALA A 122 -9.07 19.44 14.12
CA ALA A 122 -9.85 20.64 14.36
C ALA A 122 -9.87 21.56 13.13
N ALA A 123 -11.01 21.54 12.44
CA ALA A 123 -11.25 22.35 11.27
C ALA A 123 -12.75 22.57 11.07
N THR A 124 -13.10 23.66 10.42
CA THR A 124 -14.47 23.99 10.02
C THR A 124 -14.53 24.32 8.52
N ARG A 125 -15.74 24.49 7.99
CA ARG A 125 -15.99 24.91 6.61
C ARG A 125 -16.51 26.33 6.61
N ILE A 126 -15.83 27.23 5.91
CA ILE A 126 -16.33 28.56 5.59
C ILE A 126 -16.89 28.55 4.17
N ARG A 127 -18.07 29.14 3.99
CA ARG A 127 -18.62 29.46 2.66
C ARG A 127 -18.39 30.93 2.38
N ASP A 128 -17.63 31.22 1.32
CA ASP A 128 -17.47 32.57 0.78
C ASP A 128 -17.69 32.57 -0.74
N GLY A 129 -18.61 33.42 -1.21
CA GLY A 129 -18.88 33.62 -2.63
C GLY A 129 -19.29 32.36 -3.43
N GLY A 130 -19.84 31.33 -2.78
CA GLY A 130 -20.16 30.03 -3.43
C GLY A 130 -19.04 29.00 -3.38
N THR A 131 -17.89 29.35 -2.83
CA THR A 131 -16.73 28.46 -2.62
C THR A 131 -16.72 27.97 -1.17
N VAL A 132 -16.46 26.67 -0.95
CA VAL A 132 -16.31 26.09 0.40
C VAL A 132 -14.82 25.93 0.68
N ALA A 133 -14.29 26.67 1.64
CA ALA A 133 -12.92 26.56 2.11
C ALA A 133 -12.87 25.82 3.46
N ARG A 134 -11.80 25.04 3.67
CA ARG A 134 -11.50 24.41 4.96
C ARG A 134 -10.59 25.33 5.75
N GLU A 135 -10.98 25.64 6.98
CA GLU A 135 -10.19 26.43 7.93
C GLU A 135 -9.76 25.51 9.07
N ALA A 136 -8.47 25.46 9.40
CA ALA A 136 -7.98 24.75 10.57
C ALA A 136 -8.16 25.65 11.80
N THR A 137 -8.81 25.12 12.84
CA THR A 137 -9.19 25.89 14.03
C THR A 137 -8.33 25.54 15.25
N GLY A 138 -7.72 24.36 15.26
CA GLY A 138 -6.75 23.95 16.28
C GLY A 138 -7.33 23.70 17.69
N ASN A 139 -8.65 23.65 17.85
CA ASN A 139 -9.31 23.42 19.13
C ASN A 139 -10.52 22.48 19.01
N LEU A 140 -10.71 21.61 19.99
CA LEU A 140 -11.86 20.71 20.13
C LEU A 140 -12.45 20.77 21.54
N VAL A 141 -13.72 20.36 21.66
CA VAL A 141 -14.37 20.07 22.94
C VAL A 141 -14.55 18.56 23.03
N ILE A 142 -13.86 17.92 23.98
CA ILE A 142 -13.84 16.47 24.11
C ILE A 142 -14.23 16.06 25.53
N ALA A 143 -15.25 15.22 25.67
CA ALA A 143 -15.61 14.57 26.93
C ALA A 143 -15.10 13.12 26.91
N SER A 144 -14.31 12.72 27.91
CA SER A 144 -13.75 11.38 27.99
C SER A 144 -14.32 10.60 29.17
N PHE A 145 -14.78 9.37 28.91
CA PHE A 145 -15.41 8.48 29.89
C PHE A 145 -14.63 7.16 29.97
N LEU A 146 -14.09 6.83 31.15
CA LEU A 146 -13.30 5.63 31.38
C LEU A 146 -14.16 4.45 31.82
N HIS A 147 -14.09 3.35 31.08
CA HIS A 147 -14.81 2.11 31.37
C HIS A 147 -13.83 0.93 31.54
N GLY A 148 -14.19 -0.03 32.41
CA GLY A 148 -13.37 -1.21 32.72
C GLY A 148 -13.94 -2.55 32.25
N THR A 149 -15.19 -2.58 31.76
CA THR A 149 -15.92 -3.81 31.42
C THR A 149 -16.37 -3.83 29.97
N SER A 150 -16.22 -4.98 29.32
CA SER A 150 -16.79 -5.21 28.00
C SER A 150 -18.32 -5.40 28.08
N ARG A 151 -18.97 -5.45 26.92
CA ARG A 151 -20.39 -5.85 26.85
C ARG A 151 -20.65 -7.28 27.32
N ALA A 152 -19.69 -8.18 27.09
CA ALA A 152 -19.71 -9.56 27.59
C ALA A 152 -19.22 -9.67 29.04
N GLN A 153 -19.12 -8.53 29.75
CA GLN A 153 -18.64 -8.43 31.13
C GLN A 153 -17.21 -8.94 31.37
N ASP A 154 -16.41 -9.19 30.33
CA ASP A 154 -14.96 -9.40 30.45
C ASP A 154 -14.22 -8.11 30.87
N PRO A 155 -13.03 -8.21 31.52
CA PRO A 155 -12.18 -7.05 31.79
C PRO A 155 -11.71 -6.42 30.48
N GLN A 156 -12.04 -5.15 30.28
CA GLN A 156 -11.68 -4.38 29.09
C GLN A 156 -11.55 -2.91 29.46
N LEU A 157 -10.32 -2.47 29.70
CA LEU A 157 -10.02 -1.07 29.95
C LEU A 157 -10.13 -0.29 28.64
N HIS A 158 -11.03 0.69 28.59
CA HIS A 158 -11.21 1.54 27.42
C HIS A 158 -11.76 2.91 27.79
N THR A 159 -11.52 3.91 26.94
CA THR A 159 -12.07 5.25 27.11
C THR A 159 -12.85 5.64 25.87
N HIS A 160 -14.09 6.07 26.08
CA HIS A 160 -14.91 6.74 25.08
C HIS A 160 -14.55 8.22 25.07
N ASN A 161 -14.01 8.73 23.96
CA ASN A 161 -13.67 10.15 23.81
C ASN A 161 -14.67 10.77 22.85
N VAL A 162 -15.67 11.45 23.40
CA VAL A 162 -16.75 12.08 22.67
C VAL A 162 -16.32 13.48 22.23
N ILE A 163 -15.99 13.60 20.95
CA ILE A 163 -15.65 14.86 20.30
C ILE A 163 -16.94 15.53 19.86
N LEU A 164 -17.25 16.67 20.46
CA LEU A 164 -18.44 17.44 20.13
C LEU A 164 -18.29 18.10 18.77
N ASN A 165 -19.41 18.25 18.05
CA ASN A 165 -19.42 18.89 16.73
C ASN A 165 -19.37 20.43 16.82
N ALA A 166 -18.34 20.93 17.51
CA ALA A 166 -18.11 22.32 17.79
C ALA A 166 -16.61 22.63 17.76
N THR A 167 -16.26 23.75 17.15
CA THR A 167 -14.90 24.32 17.19
C THR A 167 -14.98 25.84 17.06
N HIS A 168 -14.01 26.52 17.64
CA HIS A 168 -13.94 27.97 17.69
C HIS A 168 -13.06 28.48 16.54
N GLY A 169 -13.63 29.27 15.62
CA GLY A 169 -12.90 29.84 14.50
C GLY A 169 -12.01 31.03 14.89
N GLU A 170 -11.11 31.45 13.99
CA GLU A 170 -10.24 32.61 14.26
C GLU A 170 -11.02 33.92 14.46
N ASP A 171 -12.22 34.00 13.88
CA ASP A 171 -13.12 35.15 13.99
C ASP A 171 -13.96 35.18 15.28
N GLY A 172 -13.72 34.25 16.21
CA GLY A 172 -14.39 34.19 17.51
C GLY A 172 -15.78 33.54 17.49
N ALA A 173 -16.21 32.96 16.36
CA ALA A 173 -17.49 32.25 16.29
C ALA A 173 -17.32 30.73 16.44
N TRP A 174 -18.29 30.08 17.09
CA TRP A 174 -18.37 28.63 17.12
C TRP A 174 -19.00 28.11 15.84
N ARG A 175 -18.44 27.01 15.30
CA ARG A 175 -18.92 26.36 14.09
C ARG A 175 -18.87 24.85 14.21
N SER A 176 -19.62 24.18 13.35
CA SER A 176 -19.54 22.72 13.21
C SER A 176 -18.21 22.28 12.59
N LEU A 177 -17.76 21.11 13.01
CA LEU A 177 -16.51 20.51 12.54
C LEU A 177 -16.63 20.00 11.10
N GLU A 178 -15.52 20.03 10.37
CA GLU A 178 -15.36 19.27 9.16
C GLU A 178 -14.93 17.82 9.48
N PRO A 179 -15.77 16.80 9.21
CA PRO A 179 -15.50 15.45 9.67
C PRO A 179 -14.53 14.65 8.80
N ARG A 180 -13.99 15.21 7.71
CA ARG A 180 -13.17 14.43 6.77
C ARG A 180 -11.91 13.87 7.42
N ALA A 181 -11.28 14.64 8.31
CA ALA A 181 -10.03 14.26 8.95
C ALA A 181 -10.19 13.11 9.97
N ILE A 182 -11.32 12.99 10.67
CA ILE A 182 -11.46 12.01 11.77
C ILE A 182 -11.31 10.55 11.29
N TYR A 183 -11.88 10.23 10.14
CA TYR A 183 -11.79 8.89 9.54
C TYR A 183 -10.43 8.64 8.90
N GLN A 184 -9.70 9.68 8.51
CA GLN A 184 -8.33 9.57 8.02
C GLN A 184 -7.36 9.31 9.17
N LEU A 185 -7.59 9.93 10.33
CA LEU A 185 -6.73 9.85 11.50
C LEU A 185 -6.95 8.58 12.35
N GLN A 186 -8.07 7.86 12.22
CA GLN A 186 -8.40 6.70 13.06
C GLN A 186 -7.23 5.73 13.28
N LYS A 187 -6.51 5.35 12.21
CA LYS A 187 -5.37 4.43 12.31
C LYS A 187 -4.21 5.04 13.10
N GLN A 188 -3.90 6.30 12.80
CA GLN A 188 -2.84 7.07 13.46
C GLN A 188 -3.13 7.26 14.95
N ILE A 189 -4.36 7.60 15.31
CA ILE A 189 -4.81 7.76 16.71
C ILE A 189 -4.54 6.48 17.50
N GLY A 190 -4.96 5.33 16.96
CA GLY A 190 -4.73 4.04 17.60
C GLY A 190 -3.25 3.69 17.72
N ALA A 191 -2.42 4.04 16.73
CA ALA A 191 -0.98 3.80 16.77
C ALA A 191 -0.28 4.64 17.85
N ILE A 192 -0.62 5.94 17.93
CA ILE A 192 -0.08 6.86 18.95
C ILE A 192 -0.46 6.38 20.34
N TYR A 193 -1.74 6.07 20.57
CA TYR A 193 -2.21 5.54 21.85
C TYR A 193 -1.45 4.27 22.27
N ARG A 194 -1.27 3.30 21.37
CA ARG A 194 -0.53 2.06 21.69
C ARG A 194 0.93 2.32 22.00
N GLN A 195 1.56 3.21 21.24
CA GLN A 195 2.96 3.55 21.43
C GLN A 195 3.19 4.17 22.81
N GLU A 196 2.36 5.14 23.17
CA GLU A 196 2.41 5.81 24.47
C GLU A 196 2.11 4.83 25.60
N LEU A 197 1.05 4.03 25.47
CA LEU A 197 0.72 3.04 26.49
C LEU A 197 1.83 2.01 26.68
N ALA A 198 2.44 1.53 25.60
CA ALA A 198 3.56 0.58 25.67
C ALA A 198 4.76 1.17 26.43
N LEU A 199 5.07 2.44 26.20
CA LEU A 199 6.14 3.14 26.91
C LEU A 199 5.79 3.27 28.40
N LYS A 200 4.58 3.74 28.72
CA LYS A 200 4.10 3.92 30.10
C LYS A 200 4.04 2.62 30.88
N VAL A 201 3.59 1.53 30.26
CA VAL A 201 3.60 0.19 30.86
C VAL A 201 5.02 -0.25 31.24
N ARG A 202 6.03 0.05 30.40
CA ARG A 202 7.44 -0.22 30.72
C ARG A 202 8.02 0.72 31.78
N GLU A 203 7.61 1.98 31.81
CA GLU A 203 7.95 2.92 32.89
C GLU A 203 7.42 2.43 34.25
N LEU A 204 6.24 1.79 34.27
CA LEU A 204 5.68 1.12 35.45
C LEU A 204 6.39 -0.20 35.80
N GLY A 205 7.45 -0.55 35.08
CA GLY A 205 8.30 -1.70 35.36
C GLY A 205 7.81 -3.01 34.75
N TYR A 206 6.78 -3.02 33.90
CA TYR A 206 6.39 -4.24 33.20
C TYR A 206 7.28 -4.52 31.98
N GLU A 207 7.50 -5.80 31.69
CA GLU A 207 8.05 -6.23 30.41
C GLU A 207 6.92 -6.45 29.40
N ILE A 208 7.18 -6.18 28.11
CA ILE A 208 6.19 -6.34 27.05
C ILE A 208 6.71 -7.26 25.94
N GLU A 209 5.79 -7.95 25.29
CA GLU A 209 6.01 -8.72 24.07
C GLU A 209 5.28 -8.02 22.92
N ALA A 210 6.03 -7.60 21.91
CA ALA A 210 5.46 -6.95 20.73
C ALA A 210 4.81 -7.99 19.81
N GLY A 211 3.59 -7.72 19.38
CA GLY A 211 2.86 -8.47 18.38
C GLY A 211 2.95 -7.84 16.98
N LYS A 212 2.11 -8.33 16.06
CA LYS A 212 1.99 -7.78 14.71
C LYS A 212 1.31 -6.40 14.74
N GLU A 213 1.57 -5.55 13.75
CA GLU A 213 0.92 -4.21 13.59
C GLU A 213 1.01 -3.28 14.81
N SER A 214 2.16 -3.29 15.51
CA SER A 214 2.39 -2.48 16.71
C SER A 214 1.43 -2.81 17.87
N THR A 215 0.90 -4.03 17.95
CA THR A 215 0.25 -4.51 19.18
C THR A 215 1.31 -4.96 20.17
N PHE A 216 0.94 -5.04 21.44
CA PHE A 216 1.79 -5.62 22.48
C PHE A 216 0.93 -6.22 23.59
N GLU A 217 1.49 -7.17 24.31
CA GLU A 217 0.93 -7.69 25.55
C GLU A 217 2.00 -7.66 26.65
N ILE A 218 1.58 -7.63 27.92
CA ILE A 218 2.48 -7.71 29.08
C ILE A 218 3.02 -9.14 29.16
N LYS A 219 4.35 -9.25 29.20
CA LYS A 219 5.03 -10.53 29.33
C LYS A 219 4.67 -11.19 30.67
N GLY A 220 4.32 -12.48 30.62
CA GLY A 220 3.87 -13.25 31.78
C GLY A 220 2.35 -13.42 31.85
N VAL A 221 1.57 -12.63 31.11
CA VAL A 221 0.14 -12.93 30.88
C VAL A 221 0.03 -13.83 29.66
N SER A 222 -0.22 -15.12 29.87
CA SER A 222 -0.21 -16.12 28.79
C SER A 222 -1.41 -15.96 27.83
N ASN A 223 -1.26 -16.45 26.59
CA ASN A 223 -2.36 -16.46 25.61
C ASN A 223 -3.60 -17.19 26.13
N GLN A 224 -3.43 -18.26 26.91
CA GLN A 224 -4.54 -18.99 27.54
C GLN A 224 -5.37 -18.07 28.46
N VAL A 225 -4.71 -17.18 29.20
CA VAL A 225 -5.38 -16.22 30.09
C VAL A 225 -6.06 -15.12 29.28
N ILE A 226 -5.40 -14.64 28.21
CA ILE A 226 -5.97 -13.64 27.29
C ILE A 226 -7.23 -14.18 26.61
N GLU A 227 -7.19 -15.41 26.12
CA GLU A 227 -8.33 -16.09 25.48
C GLU A 227 -9.50 -16.29 26.43
N ALA A 228 -9.22 -16.61 27.71
CA ALA A 228 -10.25 -16.77 28.74
C ALA A 228 -11.08 -15.50 29.01
N PHE A 229 -10.57 -14.31 28.65
CA PHE A 229 -11.26 -13.02 28.79
C PHE A 229 -11.52 -12.34 27.44
N SER A 230 -11.57 -13.13 26.37
CA SER A 230 -11.82 -12.67 24.99
C SER A 230 -13.14 -13.17 24.43
N THR A 231 -14.14 -13.41 25.29
CA THR A 231 -15.45 -13.99 24.97
C THR A 231 -16.13 -13.24 23.84
N ARG A 232 -16.19 -11.90 23.94
CA ARG A 232 -16.78 -11.05 22.89
C ARG A 232 -16.10 -11.19 21.53
N SER A 233 -14.77 -11.36 21.52
CA SER A 233 -14.04 -11.55 20.27
C SER A 233 -14.32 -12.92 19.66
N ALA A 234 -14.44 -13.97 20.49
CA ALA A 234 -14.79 -15.31 20.06
C ALA A 234 -16.21 -15.37 19.45
N GLU A 235 -17.19 -14.69 20.05
CA GLU A 235 -18.55 -14.58 19.50
C GLU A 235 -18.58 -13.92 18.12
N ILE A 236 -17.85 -12.81 17.96
CA ILE A 236 -17.76 -12.10 16.68
C ILE A 236 -17.07 -12.99 15.64
N GLU A 237 -16.00 -13.68 16.03
CA GLU A 237 -15.29 -14.61 15.14
C GLU A 237 -16.19 -15.77 14.71
N ALA A 238 -16.95 -16.36 15.64
CA ALA A 238 -17.91 -17.41 15.35
C ALA A 238 -19.00 -16.94 14.39
N ALA A 239 -19.59 -15.76 14.63
CA ALA A 239 -20.61 -15.19 13.74
C ALA A 239 -20.07 -14.80 12.35
N LEU A 240 -18.79 -14.44 12.24
CA LEU A 240 -18.12 -14.25 10.96
C LEU A 240 -17.86 -15.59 10.27
N SER A 241 -17.42 -16.59 11.02
CA SER A 241 -17.16 -17.95 10.52
C SER A 241 -18.44 -18.62 10.01
N GLU A 242 -19.58 -18.45 10.68
CA GLU A 242 -20.89 -18.92 10.22
C GLU A 242 -21.29 -18.28 8.88
N ARG A 243 -20.78 -17.09 8.60
CA ARG A 243 -20.97 -16.38 7.32
C ARG A 243 -19.89 -16.71 6.28
N GLY A 244 -19.04 -17.69 6.57
CA GLY A 244 -17.96 -18.12 5.68
C GLY A 244 -16.80 -17.15 5.57
N THR A 245 -16.62 -16.25 6.55
CA THR A 245 -15.54 -15.26 6.58
C THR A 245 -14.82 -15.26 7.93
N SER A 246 -13.73 -14.49 8.08
CA SER A 246 -13.00 -14.35 9.35
C SER A 246 -12.83 -12.87 9.69
N ARG A 247 -12.39 -12.51 10.91
CA ARG A 247 -12.02 -11.11 11.20
C ARG A 247 -10.94 -10.58 10.28
N GLU A 248 -10.09 -11.42 9.73
CA GLU A 248 -9.01 -10.97 8.86
C GLU A 248 -9.54 -10.64 7.46
N THR A 249 -10.44 -11.45 6.94
CA THR A 249 -10.96 -11.35 5.55
C THR A 249 -12.28 -10.58 5.44
N ALA A 250 -13.02 -10.42 6.55
CA ALA A 250 -14.29 -9.72 6.56
C ALA A 250 -14.12 -8.22 6.29
N SER A 251 -15.00 -7.69 5.45
CA SER A 251 -15.18 -6.27 5.22
C SER A 251 -15.61 -5.54 6.49
N ALA A 252 -15.42 -4.22 6.53
CA ALA A 252 -15.88 -3.41 7.66
C ALA A 252 -17.40 -3.52 7.89
N ALA A 253 -18.18 -3.70 6.82
CA ALA A 253 -19.62 -3.89 6.90
C ALA A 253 -19.98 -5.26 7.50
N GLU A 254 -19.34 -6.34 7.04
CA GLU A 254 -19.56 -7.69 7.60
C GLU A 254 -19.17 -7.76 9.07
N LYS A 255 -18.04 -7.13 9.45
CA LYS A 255 -17.63 -6.98 10.85
C LYS A 255 -18.67 -6.22 11.66
N GLN A 256 -19.21 -5.14 11.11
CA GLN A 256 -20.23 -4.34 11.78
C GLN A 256 -21.52 -5.13 11.96
N VAL A 257 -21.97 -5.86 10.94
CA VAL A 257 -23.16 -6.72 11.02
C VAL A 257 -22.95 -7.85 12.02
N ALA A 258 -21.85 -8.59 11.95
CA ALA A 258 -21.54 -9.65 12.93
C ALA A 258 -21.47 -9.09 14.36
N THR A 259 -20.91 -7.88 14.54
CA THR A 259 -20.88 -7.19 15.83
C THR A 259 -22.27 -6.78 16.32
N LEU A 260 -23.18 -6.40 15.43
CA LEU A 260 -24.56 -6.02 15.78
C LEU A 260 -25.45 -7.24 16.03
N ASP A 261 -25.28 -8.32 15.27
CA ASP A 261 -26.12 -9.51 15.36
C ASP A 261 -25.80 -10.34 16.61
N THR A 262 -24.54 -10.35 17.04
CA THR A 262 -24.10 -10.96 18.30
C THR A 262 -24.26 -10.01 19.51
N ARG A 263 -24.96 -8.88 19.33
CA ARG A 263 -25.07 -7.86 20.36
C ARG A 263 -26.21 -8.19 21.32
N GLU A 264 -25.87 -8.72 22.48
CA GLU A 264 -26.81 -8.80 23.60
C GLU A 264 -26.94 -7.45 24.34
N ALA A 265 -28.08 -7.26 25.03
CA ALA A 265 -28.28 -6.11 25.90
C ALA A 265 -27.30 -6.19 27.08
N LYS A 266 -26.64 -5.08 27.40
CA LYS A 266 -25.71 -5.04 28.53
C LYS A 266 -26.53 -5.20 29.82
N VAL A 267 -26.21 -6.22 30.61
CA VAL A 267 -26.83 -6.46 31.93
C VAL A 267 -26.00 -5.75 32.99
N ALA A 268 -26.65 -5.01 33.88
CA ALA A 268 -25.98 -4.39 35.04
C ALA A 268 -25.55 -5.49 36.02
N ALA A 269 -24.27 -5.53 36.37
CA ALA A 269 -23.70 -6.49 37.33
C ALA A 269 -22.79 -5.78 38.32
N ASP A 270 -22.82 -6.18 39.59
CA ASP A 270 -21.96 -5.63 40.62
C ASP A 270 -20.47 -5.87 40.30
N HIS A 271 -19.66 -4.81 40.24
CA HIS A 271 -18.25 -4.91 39.87
C HIS A 271 -17.42 -5.70 40.87
N ALA A 272 -17.75 -5.66 42.17
CA ALA A 272 -17.05 -6.49 43.14
C ALA A 272 -17.29 -7.99 42.87
N GLY A 273 -18.53 -8.36 42.53
CA GLY A 273 -18.89 -9.68 42.02
C GLY A 273 -18.15 -10.05 40.74
N LEU A 274 -18.13 -9.18 39.73
CA LEU A 274 -17.43 -9.41 38.47
C LEU A 274 -15.92 -9.61 38.66
N VAL A 275 -15.27 -8.80 39.51
CA VAL A 275 -13.85 -8.95 39.80
C VAL A 275 -13.58 -10.27 40.52
N ALA A 276 -14.47 -10.71 41.41
CA ALA A 276 -14.35 -12.03 42.04
C ALA A 276 -14.43 -13.17 41.02
N GLU A 277 -15.41 -13.11 40.11
CA GLU A 277 -15.55 -14.07 39.00
C GLU A 277 -14.34 -14.06 38.06
N TRP A 278 -13.84 -12.87 37.69
CA TRP A 278 -12.63 -12.77 36.88
C TRP A 278 -11.43 -13.37 37.59
N ARG A 279 -11.28 -13.16 38.89
CA ARG A 279 -10.17 -13.77 39.64
C ARG A 279 -10.26 -15.29 39.68
N GLU A 280 -11.46 -15.86 39.71
CA GLU A 280 -11.69 -17.30 39.59
C GLU A 280 -11.37 -17.82 38.19
N THR A 281 -11.86 -17.15 37.13
CA THR A 281 -11.56 -17.49 35.73
C THR A 281 -10.06 -17.43 35.45
N ALA A 282 -9.39 -16.39 35.93
CA ALA A 282 -7.93 -16.26 35.83
C ALA A 282 -7.21 -17.41 36.55
N ALA A 283 -7.67 -17.81 37.75
CA ALA A 283 -7.09 -18.93 38.49
C ALA A 283 -7.24 -20.26 37.72
N LYS A 284 -8.41 -20.51 37.10
CA LYS A 284 -8.63 -21.70 36.25
C LYS A 284 -7.71 -21.73 35.03
N ALA A 285 -7.31 -20.57 34.52
CA ALA A 285 -6.34 -20.43 33.42
C ALA A 285 -4.87 -20.43 33.90
N GLY A 286 -4.58 -20.79 35.16
CA GLY A 286 -3.22 -20.84 35.71
C GLY A 286 -2.66 -19.49 36.17
N PHE A 287 -3.49 -18.45 36.22
CA PHE A 287 -3.10 -17.08 36.60
C PHE A 287 -3.72 -16.69 37.95
N GLY A 288 -3.38 -17.47 38.98
CA GLY A 288 -3.88 -17.31 40.35
C GLY A 288 -3.36 -16.06 41.07
N ALA A 289 -3.83 -15.85 42.31
CA ALA A 289 -3.51 -14.65 43.09
C ALA A 289 -2.01 -14.44 43.33
N GLU A 290 -1.26 -15.51 43.61
CA GLU A 290 0.18 -15.45 43.84
C GLU A 290 0.93 -14.90 42.61
N VAL A 291 0.67 -15.46 41.43
CA VAL A 291 1.28 -15.01 40.16
C VAL A 291 0.96 -13.55 39.88
N ARG A 292 -0.32 -13.16 40.00
CA ARG A 292 -0.77 -11.78 39.74
C ARG A 292 -0.09 -10.77 40.66
N LEU A 293 -0.10 -11.03 41.97
CA LEU A 293 0.48 -10.13 42.97
C LEU A 293 2.01 -10.09 42.88
N MET A 294 2.65 -11.21 42.56
CA MET A 294 4.09 -11.25 42.31
C MET A 294 4.46 -10.35 41.13
N MET A 295 3.76 -10.46 40.00
CA MET A 295 4.02 -9.61 38.84
C MET A 295 3.86 -8.12 39.14
N VAL A 296 2.84 -7.73 39.92
CA VAL A 296 2.66 -6.33 40.36
C VAL A 296 3.86 -5.88 41.21
N ARG A 297 4.25 -6.67 42.21
CA ARG A 297 5.39 -6.34 43.08
C ARG A 297 6.70 -6.24 42.32
N GLU A 298 6.97 -7.16 41.40
CA GLU A 298 8.17 -7.11 40.55
C GLU A 298 8.20 -5.86 39.67
N ALA A 299 7.05 -5.48 39.11
CA ALA A 299 6.92 -4.24 38.34
C ALA A 299 7.15 -3.00 39.22
N GLU A 300 6.57 -2.95 40.43
CA GLU A 300 6.83 -1.87 41.41
C GLU A 300 8.30 -1.75 41.78
N VAL A 301 8.96 -2.87 42.12
CA VAL A 301 10.38 -2.90 42.45
C VAL A 301 11.23 -2.41 41.28
N ARG A 302 10.93 -2.86 40.06
CA ARG A 302 11.66 -2.45 38.85
C ARG A 302 11.43 -0.96 38.54
N ALA A 303 10.21 -0.46 38.70
CA ALA A 303 9.90 0.95 38.47
C ALA A 303 10.56 1.89 39.50
N ALA A 304 10.71 1.41 40.75
CA ALA A 304 11.37 2.16 41.82
C ALA A 304 12.90 2.19 41.69
N ASP A 305 13.49 1.27 40.91
CA ASP A 305 14.93 1.22 40.66
C ASP A 305 15.38 2.41 39.78
N PRO A 306 16.22 3.34 40.30
CA PRO A 306 16.70 4.48 39.51
C PRO A 306 17.50 4.05 38.28
N THR A 307 18.14 2.88 38.31
CA THR A 307 18.92 2.36 37.19
C THR A 307 18.03 1.92 36.03
N HIS A 308 16.82 1.40 36.31
CA HIS A 308 15.83 1.07 35.29
C HIS A 308 15.35 2.31 34.55
N ARG A 309 15.01 3.37 35.30
CA ARG A 309 14.57 4.65 34.71
C ARG A 309 15.67 5.29 33.87
N ALA A 310 16.89 5.37 34.40
CA ALA A 310 18.03 5.91 33.67
C ALA A 310 18.35 5.10 32.40
N ALA A 311 18.25 3.77 32.46
CA ALA A 311 18.43 2.90 31.30
C ALA A 311 17.34 3.13 30.24
N MET A 312 16.07 3.29 30.64
CA MET A 312 14.97 3.62 29.75
C MET A 312 15.16 4.97 29.06
N GLU A 313 15.52 6.02 29.81
CA GLU A 313 15.77 7.37 29.28
C GLU A 313 16.94 7.35 28.29
N PHE A 314 18.07 6.76 28.66
CA PHE A 314 19.24 6.61 27.78
C PHE A 314 18.94 5.79 26.52
N GLN A 315 18.14 4.72 26.63
CA GLN A 315 17.68 3.94 25.48
C GLN A 315 16.78 4.77 24.57
N GLY A 316 15.85 5.53 25.13
CA GLY A 316 14.91 6.37 24.38
C GLY A 316 15.62 7.46 23.59
N GLU A 317 16.54 8.19 24.22
CA GLU A 317 17.33 9.25 23.58
C GLU A 317 18.15 8.73 22.39
N ASN A 318 18.87 7.62 22.57
CA ASN A 318 19.67 7.02 21.50
C ASN A 318 18.80 6.36 20.41
N ALA A 319 17.63 5.84 20.76
CA ALA A 319 16.76 5.13 19.83
C ALA A 319 15.94 6.06 18.93
N ALA A 320 15.54 7.25 19.40
CA ALA A 320 14.61 8.12 18.68
C ALA A 320 15.14 8.52 17.30
N ALA A 321 16.35 9.07 17.24
CA ALA A 321 16.97 9.49 15.97
C ALA A 321 17.17 8.31 15.00
N GLY A 322 17.69 7.18 15.50
CA GLY A 322 17.89 5.97 14.68
C GLY A 322 16.58 5.37 14.17
N THR A 323 15.50 5.49 14.95
CA THR A 323 14.17 5.00 14.60
C THR A 323 13.51 5.87 13.53
N VAL A 324 13.58 7.20 13.68
CA VAL A 324 13.11 8.15 12.66
C VAL A 324 13.88 7.97 11.36
N ALA A 325 15.21 7.83 11.41
CA ALA A 325 16.02 7.58 10.23
C ALA A 325 15.62 6.27 9.54
N HIS A 326 15.42 5.18 10.30
CA HIS A 326 14.98 3.90 9.74
C HIS A 326 13.59 3.97 9.10
N ALA A 327 12.65 4.67 9.75
CA ALA A 327 11.30 4.90 9.23
C ALA A 327 11.34 5.73 7.93
N ALA A 328 12.12 6.80 7.92
CA ALA A 328 12.31 7.66 6.76
C ALA A 328 12.95 6.91 5.58
N ASP A 329 13.96 6.08 5.83
CA ASP A 329 14.56 5.23 4.80
C ASP A 329 13.52 4.27 4.21
N LYS A 330 12.79 3.54 5.07
CA LYS A 330 11.77 2.59 4.61
C LYS A 330 10.69 3.26 3.76
N LEU A 331 10.12 4.37 4.23
CA LEU A 331 9.11 5.13 3.48
C LEU A 331 9.70 5.71 2.19
N GLY A 332 10.90 6.28 2.29
CA GLY A 332 11.66 6.88 1.20
C GLY A 332 11.99 5.91 0.05
N GLU A 333 12.06 4.60 0.31
CA GLU A 333 12.24 3.60 -0.75
C GLU A 333 11.02 3.43 -1.65
N ARG A 334 9.81 3.71 -1.16
CA ARG A 334 8.55 3.55 -1.89
C ARG A 334 7.95 4.88 -2.33
N GLN A 335 8.27 5.96 -1.64
CA GLN A 335 7.68 7.28 -1.83
C GLN A 335 8.78 8.35 -1.87
N SER A 336 8.81 9.16 -2.92
CA SER A 336 9.72 10.32 -2.92
C SER A 336 9.31 11.36 -1.87
N VAL A 337 8.01 11.50 -1.61
CA VAL A 337 7.45 12.32 -0.54
C VAL A 337 6.46 11.50 0.26
N PHE A 338 6.64 11.43 1.57
CA PHE A 338 5.76 10.73 2.50
C PHE A 338 5.21 11.71 3.54
N SER A 339 4.02 11.42 4.09
CA SER A 339 3.39 12.31 5.06
C SER A 339 4.10 12.26 6.42
N ALA A 340 4.01 13.36 7.17
CA ALA A 340 4.46 13.40 8.56
C ALA A 340 3.78 12.34 9.42
N ALA A 341 2.50 12.06 9.14
CA ALA A 341 1.72 11.02 9.80
C ALA A 341 2.28 9.62 9.56
N ALA A 342 2.63 9.29 8.32
CA ALA A 342 3.22 7.99 7.97
C ALA A 342 4.60 7.81 8.63
N LEU A 343 5.42 8.87 8.66
CA LEU A 343 6.72 8.86 9.33
C LEU A 343 6.56 8.59 10.84
N GLN A 344 5.62 9.30 11.48
CA GLN A 344 5.33 9.13 12.91
C GLN A 344 4.85 7.70 13.22
N GLU A 345 3.90 7.18 12.44
CA GLU A 345 3.34 5.83 12.64
C GLU A 345 4.42 4.75 12.48
N GLU A 346 5.24 4.87 11.43
CA GLU A 346 6.30 3.90 11.16
C GLU A 346 7.41 3.97 12.22
N ALA A 347 7.84 5.17 12.62
CA ALA A 347 8.79 5.35 13.72
C ALA A 347 8.23 4.79 15.04
N GLY A 348 6.94 5.03 15.33
CA GLY A 348 6.28 4.49 16.52
C GLY A 348 6.23 2.96 16.53
N ARG A 349 5.99 2.34 15.37
CA ARG A 349 6.03 0.87 15.19
C ARG A 349 7.42 0.31 15.50
N ILE A 350 8.48 0.90 14.95
CA ILE A 350 9.86 0.45 15.14
C ILE A 350 10.31 0.67 16.59
N GLY A 351 9.89 1.79 17.18
CA GLY A 351 10.26 2.25 18.52
C GLY A 351 9.32 1.79 19.64
N LEU A 352 8.41 0.85 19.37
CA LEU A 352 7.33 0.47 20.29
C LEU A 352 7.87 0.15 21.70
N GLY A 353 7.31 0.85 22.69
CA GLY A 353 7.69 0.75 24.11
C GLY A 353 9.03 1.39 24.48
N ARG A 354 9.81 1.90 23.52
CA ARG A 354 11.13 2.51 23.78
C ARG A 354 11.12 4.03 23.67
N ILE A 355 10.26 4.57 22.79
CA ILE A 355 10.13 6.00 22.55
C ILE A 355 8.65 6.38 22.48
N GLY A 356 8.33 7.59 22.95
CA GLY A 356 7.00 8.19 22.86
C GLY A 356 6.81 9.06 21.61
N TYR A 357 5.57 9.48 21.37
CA TYR A 357 5.14 10.39 20.32
C TYR A 357 5.95 11.69 20.33
N ALA A 358 6.15 12.29 21.51
CA ALA A 358 6.90 13.54 21.66
C ALA A 358 8.40 13.38 21.30
N GLN A 359 9.01 12.27 21.71
CA GLN A 359 10.43 11.98 21.39
C GLN A 359 10.63 11.78 19.89
N ILE A 360 9.69 11.11 19.20
CA ILE A 360 9.71 11.00 17.74
C ILE A 360 9.59 12.39 17.10
N GLY A 361 8.65 13.23 17.56
CA GLY A 361 8.49 14.60 17.06
C GLY A 361 9.78 15.42 17.16
N ALA A 362 10.44 15.39 18.33
CA ALA A 362 11.72 16.05 18.54
C ALA A 362 12.83 15.51 17.64
N ALA A 363 12.89 14.18 17.44
CA ALA A 363 13.87 13.56 16.54
C ALA A 363 13.63 13.93 15.07
N ILE A 364 12.37 14.07 14.64
CA ILE A 364 12.02 14.59 13.31
C ILE A 364 12.53 16.03 13.16
N GLU A 365 12.27 16.90 14.12
CA GLU A 365 12.76 18.29 14.07
C GLU A 365 14.29 18.39 13.98
N VAL A 366 15.01 17.55 14.72
CA VAL A 366 16.47 17.47 14.66
C VAL A 366 16.94 17.01 13.28
N ALA A 367 16.34 15.93 12.74
CA ALA A 367 16.68 15.41 11.41
C ALA A 367 16.38 16.43 10.30
N THR A 368 15.33 17.23 10.44
CA THR A 368 15.01 18.34 9.53
C THR A 368 16.06 19.45 9.62
N LYS A 369 16.46 19.88 10.83
CA LYS A 369 17.51 20.90 11.02
C LYS A 369 18.88 20.45 10.47
N GLN A 370 19.18 19.16 10.53
CA GLN A 370 20.39 18.57 9.96
C GLN A 370 20.29 18.38 8.43
N GLY A 371 19.10 18.51 7.85
CA GLY A 371 18.85 18.32 6.42
C GLY A 371 18.88 16.86 5.97
N ASP A 372 18.72 15.90 6.89
CA ASP A 372 18.52 14.48 6.57
C ASP A 372 17.07 14.24 6.12
N LEU A 373 16.13 14.93 6.77
CA LEU A 373 14.76 15.14 6.32
C LEU A 373 14.61 16.54 5.73
N ILE A 374 13.79 16.66 4.69
CA ILE A 374 13.54 17.92 4.00
C ILE A 374 12.03 18.10 3.86
N ASP A 375 11.50 19.25 4.33
CA ASP A 375 10.08 19.57 4.30
C ASP A 375 9.52 19.58 2.88
N ARG A 376 8.37 18.94 2.70
CA ARG A 376 7.62 18.89 1.44
C ARG A 376 6.11 18.88 1.71
N THR A 377 5.33 19.35 0.75
CA THR A 377 3.89 19.11 0.75
C THR A 377 3.62 17.69 0.28
N HIS A 378 3.06 16.85 1.14
CA HIS A 378 2.52 15.55 0.74
C HIS A 378 1.12 15.74 0.18
N ILE A 379 0.85 15.18 -1.00
CA ILE A 379 -0.46 15.23 -1.64
C ILE A 379 -1.05 13.84 -1.57
N ASP A 380 -2.18 13.68 -0.89
CA ASP A 380 -2.86 12.40 -0.85
C ASP A 380 -3.47 12.05 -2.22
N ARG A 381 -4.01 10.84 -2.36
CA ARG A 381 -4.59 10.39 -3.63
C ARG A 381 -5.81 11.19 -4.08
N ARG A 382 -6.45 11.96 -3.19
CA ARG A 382 -7.62 12.82 -3.50
C ARG A 382 -7.20 14.27 -3.76
N GLY A 383 -5.90 14.56 -3.80
CA GLY A 383 -5.37 15.90 -4.03
C GLY A 383 -5.32 16.78 -2.78
N ALA A 384 -5.59 16.24 -1.59
CA ALA A 384 -5.49 17.02 -0.36
C ALA A 384 -4.03 17.15 0.07
N GLU A 385 -3.65 18.36 0.46
CA GLU A 385 -2.30 18.70 0.89
C GLU A 385 -2.12 18.48 2.40
N PHE A 386 -0.99 17.88 2.77
CA PHE A 386 -0.59 17.59 4.14
C PHE A 386 0.90 17.90 4.33
N ALA A 387 1.30 18.12 5.58
CA ALA A 387 2.72 18.15 5.92
C ALA A 387 3.38 16.82 5.57
N GLY A 388 4.56 16.89 4.96
CA GLY A 388 5.32 15.73 4.53
C GLY A 388 6.81 16.01 4.49
N PHE A 389 7.55 14.96 4.19
CA PHE A 389 8.99 14.98 4.13
C PHE A 389 9.49 14.19 2.92
N THR A 390 10.70 14.52 2.51
CA THR A 390 11.55 13.67 1.67
C THR A 390 12.89 13.46 2.37
N THR A 391 13.65 12.46 1.93
CA THR A 391 15.00 12.22 2.42
C THR A 391 16.02 12.97 1.55
N ARG A 392 17.17 13.33 2.14
CA ARG A 392 18.31 13.86 1.37
C ARG A 392 18.67 12.96 0.20
N GLN A 393 18.69 11.64 0.42
CA GLN A 393 19.02 10.65 -0.59
C GLN A 393 18.08 10.71 -1.81
N ASN A 394 16.78 10.89 -1.60
CA ASN A 394 15.81 10.97 -2.69
C ASN A 394 16.01 12.25 -3.51
N VAL A 395 16.26 13.38 -2.85
CA VAL A 395 16.61 14.65 -3.53
C VAL A 395 17.89 14.50 -4.34
N GLU A 396 18.95 13.96 -3.76
CA GLU A 396 20.23 13.74 -4.45
C GLU A 396 20.07 12.81 -5.65
N THR A 397 19.30 11.73 -5.52
CA THR A 397 19.05 10.77 -6.60
C THR A 397 18.34 11.41 -7.78
N GLU A 398 17.27 12.16 -7.53
CA GLU A 398 16.52 12.86 -8.58
C GLU A 398 17.34 13.98 -9.22
N ALA A 399 18.08 14.77 -8.43
CA ALA A 399 18.94 15.85 -8.94
C ALA A 399 20.03 15.28 -9.85
N ARG A 400 20.62 14.15 -9.44
CA ARG A 400 21.68 13.47 -10.18
C ARG A 400 21.17 12.89 -11.49
N MET A 401 19.99 12.29 -11.50
CA MET A 401 19.33 11.81 -12.72
C MET A 401 19.12 12.96 -13.74
N LEU A 402 18.55 14.07 -13.28
CA LEU A 402 18.30 15.25 -14.11
C LEU A 402 19.60 15.86 -14.65
N ARG A 403 20.62 15.96 -13.80
CA ARG A 403 21.93 16.50 -14.17
C ARG A 403 22.60 15.67 -15.27
N ILE A 404 22.60 14.33 -15.16
CA ILE A 404 23.22 13.47 -16.18
C ILE A 404 22.49 13.59 -17.51
N GLU A 405 21.16 13.69 -17.52
CA GLU A 405 20.41 13.92 -18.75
C GLU A 405 20.79 15.26 -19.39
N ALA A 406 20.84 16.34 -18.61
CA ALA A 406 21.20 17.67 -19.10
C ALA A 406 22.64 17.72 -19.66
N GLU A 407 23.61 17.13 -18.95
CA GLU A 407 25.01 17.02 -19.37
C GLU A 407 25.16 16.16 -20.65
N GLY A 408 24.23 15.23 -20.91
CA GLY A 408 24.23 14.34 -22.07
C GLY A 408 23.66 14.94 -23.37
N ARG A 409 23.22 16.21 -23.36
CA ARG A 409 22.58 16.84 -24.53
C ARG A 409 23.61 17.30 -25.57
N GLY A 410 23.32 17.07 -26.85
CA GLY A 410 24.12 17.55 -28.00
C GLY A 410 25.51 16.92 -28.19
N GLY A 411 25.95 16.05 -27.28
CA GLY A 411 27.33 15.55 -27.24
C GLY A 411 27.66 14.39 -28.18
N LEU A 412 26.68 13.69 -28.76
CA LEU A 412 26.91 12.50 -29.57
C LEU A 412 26.77 12.78 -31.08
N ALA A 413 27.48 11.99 -31.89
CA ALA A 413 27.32 11.96 -33.35
C ALA A 413 26.06 11.17 -33.72
N PRO A 414 25.12 11.71 -34.53
CA PRO A 414 23.84 11.06 -34.82
C PRO A 414 24.02 9.70 -35.51
N ILE A 415 23.06 8.79 -35.32
CA ILE A 415 23.11 7.45 -35.93
C ILE A 415 23.02 7.57 -37.46
N ALA A 416 22.18 8.47 -37.96
CA ALA A 416 22.02 8.72 -39.38
C ALA A 416 21.95 10.22 -39.68
N SER A 417 22.40 10.62 -40.87
CA SER A 417 22.10 11.95 -41.40
C SER A 417 20.59 12.11 -41.65
N PRO A 418 20.05 13.34 -41.69
CA PRO A 418 18.63 13.55 -41.96
C PRO A 418 18.13 12.84 -43.23
N LEU A 419 18.91 12.87 -44.31
CA LEU A 419 18.58 12.18 -45.56
C LEU A 419 18.56 10.65 -45.39
N ALA A 420 19.52 10.09 -44.67
CA ALA A 420 19.59 8.64 -44.44
C ALA A 420 18.45 8.17 -43.51
N ALA A 421 18.09 8.96 -42.50
CA ALA A 421 16.96 8.69 -41.62
C ALA A 421 15.63 8.71 -42.38
N ALA A 422 15.38 9.75 -43.19
CA ALA A 422 14.17 9.85 -44.02
C ALA A 422 14.04 8.67 -45.00
N ARG A 423 15.15 8.22 -45.61
CA ARG A 423 15.17 7.03 -46.47
C ARG A 423 14.84 5.74 -45.70
N ALA A 424 15.42 5.56 -44.52
CA ALA A 424 15.13 4.39 -43.67
C ALA A 424 13.65 4.34 -43.28
N VAL A 425 13.07 5.48 -42.90
CA VAL A 425 11.64 5.60 -42.55
C VAL A 425 10.75 5.35 -43.75
N ALA A 426 11.04 5.94 -44.92
CA ALA A 426 10.29 5.69 -46.15
C ALA A 426 10.29 4.20 -46.53
N SER A 427 11.46 3.54 -46.43
CA SER A 427 11.59 2.11 -46.71
C SER A 427 10.81 1.24 -45.71
N ALA A 428 10.92 1.53 -44.41
CA ALA A 428 10.22 0.81 -43.35
C ALA A 428 8.70 0.96 -43.49
N ALA A 429 8.22 2.18 -43.73
CA ALA A 429 6.81 2.46 -43.92
C ALA A 429 6.24 1.79 -45.19
N ALA A 430 6.97 1.81 -46.30
CA ALA A 430 6.55 1.11 -47.52
C ALA A 430 6.49 -0.42 -47.31
N GLN A 431 7.42 -0.99 -46.55
CA GLN A 431 7.39 -2.41 -46.21
C GLN A 431 6.18 -2.77 -45.34
N ALA A 432 5.86 -1.94 -44.34
CA ALA A 432 4.72 -2.14 -43.45
C ALA A 432 3.37 -1.94 -44.16
N GLY A 433 3.26 -0.99 -45.10
CA GLY A 433 2.07 -0.80 -45.92
C GLY A 433 1.73 -2.03 -46.77
N ARG A 434 2.75 -2.77 -47.26
CA ARG A 434 2.54 -4.04 -47.99
C ARG A 434 1.89 -5.14 -47.15
N THR A 435 1.99 -5.06 -45.82
CA THR A 435 1.36 -6.00 -44.89
C THR A 435 0.12 -5.40 -44.23
N GLY A 436 -0.40 -4.27 -44.72
CA GLY A 436 -1.60 -3.60 -44.20
C GLY A 436 -1.38 -2.77 -42.93
N HIS A 437 -0.14 -2.39 -42.62
CA HIS A 437 0.22 -1.64 -41.41
C HIS A 437 0.85 -0.29 -41.77
N ASP A 438 0.04 0.66 -42.25
CA ASP A 438 0.54 1.97 -42.63
C ASP A 438 1.07 2.77 -41.43
N TRP A 439 2.18 3.48 -41.66
CA TRP A 439 2.77 4.35 -40.66
C TRP A 439 2.13 5.74 -40.68
N ASN A 440 1.70 6.19 -39.51
CA ASN A 440 1.18 7.54 -39.31
C ASN A 440 2.30 8.60 -39.22
N PRO A 441 1.98 9.91 -39.26
CA PRO A 441 2.97 10.98 -39.18
C PRO A 441 3.81 10.94 -37.89
N ASP A 442 3.18 10.65 -36.75
CA ASP A 442 3.85 10.58 -35.44
C ASP A 442 4.97 9.51 -35.44
N GLN A 443 4.71 8.32 -35.98
CA GLN A 443 5.68 7.22 -36.05
C GLN A 443 6.87 7.54 -36.96
N ARG A 444 6.62 8.22 -38.09
CA ARG A 444 7.67 8.67 -39.01
C ARG A 444 8.56 9.71 -38.34
N ALA A 445 7.96 10.76 -37.79
CA ALA A 445 8.68 11.83 -37.10
C ALA A 445 9.48 11.30 -35.90
N ALA A 446 8.89 10.42 -35.09
CA ALA A 446 9.57 9.81 -33.95
C ALA A 446 10.82 9.03 -34.36
N THR A 447 10.74 8.25 -35.43
CA THR A 447 11.88 7.45 -35.92
C THR A 447 12.98 8.34 -36.48
N GLU A 448 12.63 9.36 -37.27
CA GLU A 448 13.61 10.34 -37.79
C GLU A 448 14.31 11.09 -36.66
N GLN A 449 13.56 11.54 -35.65
CA GLN A 449 14.10 12.21 -34.48
C GLN A 449 15.11 11.33 -33.73
N LEU A 450 14.77 10.06 -33.45
CA LEU A 450 15.69 9.15 -32.75
C LEU A 450 16.99 8.90 -33.54
N LEU A 451 16.89 8.71 -34.87
CA LEU A 451 18.05 8.45 -35.72
C LEU A 451 18.98 9.66 -35.88
N THR A 452 18.41 10.86 -35.84
CA THR A 452 19.14 12.13 -36.02
C THR A 452 19.56 12.79 -34.71
N SER A 453 19.10 12.27 -33.57
CA SER A 453 19.40 12.86 -32.27
C SER A 453 20.90 12.79 -31.91
N ARG A 454 21.37 13.90 -31.34
CA ARG A 454 22.71 14.08 -30.78
C ARG A 454 22.74 13.92 -29.26
N ASN A 455 21.59 13.65 -28.64
CA ASN A 455 21.47 13.50 -27.20
C ASN A 455 21.84 12.06 -26.81
N ARG A 456 22.46 11.92 -25.64
CA ARG A 456 22.73 10.62 -25.03
C ARG A 456 21.46 9.92 -24.57
N ILE A 457 20.52 10.69 -24.05
CA ILE A 457 19.24 10.20 -23.54
C ILE A 457 18.13 10.87 -24.35
N THR A 458 17.22 10.05 -24.88
CA THR A 458 16.03 10.48 -25.62
C THR A 458 14.84 9.67 -25.17
N ALA A 459 13.63 10.13 -25.48
CA ALA A 459 12.42 9.39 -25.14
C ALA A 459 11.40 9.26 -26.27
N VAL A 460 10.59 8.20 -26.16
CA VAL A 460 9.35 8.02 -26.91
C VAL A 460 8.19 7.90 -25.90
N GLN A 461 7.40 8.96 -25.79
CA GLN A 461 6.14 8.98 -25.04
C GLN A 461 5.02 8.54 -25.96
N GLY A 462 4.31 7.46 -25.63
CA GLY A 462 3.12 7.11 -26.40
C GLY A 462 2.13 6.26 -25.65
N TYR A 463 0.85 6.48 -25.95
CA TYR A 463 -0.25 5.75 -25.33
C TYR A 463 -0.19 4.25 -25.61
N ALA A 464 -0.83 3.47 -24.73
CA ALA A 464 -1.01 2.03 -24.94
C ALA A 464 -1.61 1.77 -26.33
N GLY A 465 -0.93 0.95 -27.15
CA GLY A 465 -1.43 0.56 -28.46
C GLY A 465 -1.07 1.48 -29.63
N THR A 466 -0.08 2.36 -29.49
CA THR A 466 0.45 3.25 -30.55
C THR A 466 1.50 2.58 -31.48
N ALA A 467 1.69 1.26 -31.36
CA ALA A 467 2.65 0.44 -32.11
C ALA A 467 4.14 0.86 -31.98
N LYS A 468 4.53 1.52 -30.88
CA LYS A 468 5.89 2.00 -30.59
C LYS A 468 6.98 0.97 -30.90
N THR A 469 6.78 -0.25 -30.41
CA THR A 469 7.77 -1.33 -30.46
C THR A 469 7.96 -1.88 -31.87
N THR A 470 6.87 -2.16 -32.58
CA THR A 470 6.90 -2.81 -33.90
C THR A 470 7.22 -1.85 -35.05
N THR A 471 7.05 -0.54 -34.87
CA THR A 471 7.36 0.47 -35.89
C THR A 471 8.65 1.22 -35.56
N VAL A 472 8.59 2.13 -34.58
CA VAL A 472 9.65 3.09 -34.24
C VAL A 472 10.90 2.37 -33.73
N LEU A 473 10.76 1.53 -32.69
CA LEU A 473 11.92 0.90 -32.05
C LEU A 473 12.57 -0.17 -32.91
N ALA A 474 11.78 -1.00 -33.60
CA ALA A 474 12.29 -2.02 -34.51
C ALA A 474 13.13 -1.40 -35.64
N THR A 475 12.65 -0.29 -36.21
CA THR A 475 13.39 0.42 -37.27
C THR A 475 14.63 1.09 -36.71
N PHE A 476 14.53 1.78 -35.57
CA PHE A 476 15.70 2.35 -34.89
C PHE A 476 16.77 1.30 -34.60
N ALA A 477 16.38 0.14 -34.03
CA ALA A 477 17.30 -0.94 -33.67
C ALA A 477 18.03 -1.47 -34.91
N ARG A 478 17.28 -1.79 -35.97
CA ARG A 478 17.83 -2.26 -37.24
C ARG A 478 18.83 -1.28 -37.85
N GLU A 479 18.48 0.01 -37.89
CA GLU A 479 19.35 1.04 -38.47
C GLU A 479 20.61 1.30 -37.62
N ALA A 480 20.49 1.20 -36.29
CA ALA A 480 21.62 1.31 -35.37
C ALA A 480 22.59 0.13 -35.55
N GLU A 481 22.08 -1.11 -35.59
CA GLU A 481 22.91 -2.31 -35.81
C GLU A 481 23.58 -2.32 -37.18
N ALA A 482 22.86 -1.92 -38.24
CA ALA A 482 23.42 -1.78 -39.59
C ALA A 482 24.60 -0.79 -39.66
N ARG A 483 24.75 0.08 -38.65
CA ARG A 483 25.82 1.07 -38.52
C ARG A 483 26.80 0.74 -37.39
N GLY A 484 26.81 -0.53 -36.93
CA GLY A 484 27.77 -1.05 -35.96
C GLY A 484 27.46 -0.73 -34.50
N ILE A 485 26.30 -0.15 -34.19
CA ILE A 485 25.91 0.18 -32.82
C ILE A 485 25.23 -1.03 -32.17
N ALA A 486 25.70 -1.43 -30.99
CA ALA A 486 25.14 -2.52 -30.20
C ALA A 486 23.79 -2.16 -29.61
N VAL A 487 22.71 -2.81 -30.04
CA VAL A 487 21.40 -2.58 -29.45
C VAL A 487 21.11 -3.61 -28.36
N THR A 488 20.72 -3.13 -27.18
CA THR A 488 20.20 -3.98 -26.09
C THR A 488 18.80 -3.52 -25.72
N ALA A 489 17.87 -4.47 -25.74
CA ALA A 489 16.50 -4.31 -25.28
C ALA A 489 16.42 -4.50 -23.77
N LEU A 490 15.94 -3.48 -23.06
CA LEU A 490 15.79 -3.46 -21.62
C LEU A 490 14.32 -3.25 -21.22
N ALA A 491 13.89 -3.92 -20.16
CA ALA A 491 12.60 -3.65 -19.53
C ALA A 491 12.65 -3.91 -18.01
N PRO A 492 11.70 -3.37 -17.22
CA PRO A 492 11.60 -3.65 -15.79
C PRO A 492 11.34 -5.13 -15.48
N THR A 493 10.52 -5.80 -16.29
CA THR A 493 10.14 -7.20 -16.09
C THR A 493 10.79 -8.13 -17.10
N ALA A 494 11.03 -9.38 -16.70
CA ALA A 494 11.70 -10.36 -17.56
C ALA A 494 10.87 -10.75 -18.79
N SER A 495 9.55 -10.85 -18.64
CA SER A 495 8.62 -11.10 -19.74
C SER A 495 8.63 -9.95 -20.76
N ALA A 496 8.57 -8.69 -20.32
CA ALA A 496 8.63 -7.54 -21.21
C ALA A 496 9.98 -7.45 -21.94
N ALA A 497 11.08 -7.70 -21.24
CA ALA A 497 12.43 -7.66 -21.82
C ALA A 497 12.61 -8.71 -22.92
N MET A 498 12.07 -9.92 -22.71
CA MET A 498 12.10 -10.99 -23.72
C MET A 498 11.28 -10.63 -24.95
N VAL A 499 10.01 -10.24 -24.77
CA VAL A 499 9.12 -9.86 -25.88
C VAL A 499 9.74 -8.71 -26.68
N LEU A 500 10.32 -7.71 -26.00
CA LEU A 500 11.01 -6.60 -26.63
C LEU A 500 12.24 -7.10 -27.42
N GLY A 501 13.10 -7.91 -26.82
CA GLY A 501 14.27 -8.48 -27.49
C GLY A 501 13.92 -9.27 -28.74
N GLU A 502 12.93 -10.17 -28.65
CA GLU A 502 12.41 -10.95 -29.78
C GLU A 502 11.86 -10.07 -30.89
N THR A 503 11.05 -9.06 -30.54
CA THR A 503 10.46 -8.13 -31.52
C THR A 503 11.52 -7.30 -32.23
N LEU A 504 12.58 -6.90 -31.52
CA LEU A 504 13.66 -6.10 -32.08
C LEU A 504 14.73 -6.95 -32.78
N GLY A 505 14.73 -8.28 -32.60
CA GLY A 505 15.81 -9.15 -33.06
C GLY A 505 17.13 -8.96 -32.29
N THR A 506 17.05 -8.47 -31.05
CA THR A 506 18.22 -8.10 -30.23
C THR A 506 18.22 -8.81 -28.89
N ARG A 507 19.27 -8.61 -28.09
CA ARG A 507 19.35 -9.16 -26.73
C ARG A 507 18.35 -8.45 -25.80
N GLY A 508 17.45 -9.22 -25.19
CA GLY A 508 16.54 -8.77 -24.13
C GLY A 508 17.09 -9.04 -22.72
N ASP A 509 17.17 -8.02 -21.87
CA ASP A 509 17.58 -8.13 -20.46
C ASP A 509 16.72 -7.27 -19.54
N THR A 510 16.58 -7.64 -18.27
CA THR A 510 15.96 -6.73 -17.31
C THR A 510 16.92 -5.61 -16.92
N VAL A 511 16.39 -4.41 -16.65
CA VAL A 511 17.21 -3.27 -16.15
C VAL A 511 17.98 -3.68 -14.90
N ALA A 512 17.33 -4.35 -13.94
CA ALA A 512 17.97 -4.82 -12.72
C ALA A 512 19.16 -5.76 -12.98
N ARG A 513 19.05 -6.68 -13.97
CA ARG A 513 20.16 -7.56 -14.36
C ARG A 513 21.28 -6.77 -14.99
N HIS A 514 20.94 -5.87 -15.91
CA HIS A 514 21.91 -5.04 -16.62
C HIS A 514 22.75 -4.19 -15.65
N LEU A 515 22.13 -3.66 -14.59
CA LEU A 515 22.82 -2.90 -13.53
C LEU A 515 23.72 -3.75 -12.61
N LEU A 516 23.46 -5.06 -12.47
CA LEU A 516 24.21 -5.95 -11.58
C LEU A 516 25.37 -6.68 -12.26
N SER A 517 25.27 -6.88 -13.56
CA SER A 517 26.28 -7.57 -14.36
C SER A 517 26.41 -6.82 -15.69
N PRO A 518 26.92 -5.57 -15.66
CA PRO A 518 27.36 -4.93 -16.88
C PRO A 518 28.42 -5.84 -17.51
N GLU A 519 28.42 -5.95 -18.84
CA GLU A 519 29.38 -6.83 -19.52
C GLU A 519 30.80 -6.53 -19.02
N ARG A 520 31.50 -7.59 -18.58
CA ARG A 520 32.88 -7.47 -18.10
C ARG A 520 33.78 -7.32 -19.33
N GLY A 521 34.18 -6.09 -19.63
CA GLY A 521 35.12 -5.74 -20.69
C GLY A 521 35.04 -4.27 -21.06
N GLU A 522 36.10 -3.72 -21.66
CA GLU A 522 36.00 -2.42 -22.33
C GLU A 522 34.97 -2.53 -23.48
N PRO A 523 34.10 -1.52 -23.66
CA PRO A 523 33.13 -1.54 -24.76
C PRO A 523 33.88 -1.60 -26.09
N THR A 524 33.72 -2.71 -26.82
CA THR A 524 34.39 -2.92 -28.11
C THR A 524 33.71 -2.19 -29.27
N ARG A 525 32.49 -1.66 -29.05
CA ARG A 525 31.68 -0.93 -30.02
C ARG A 525 30.72 0.06 -29.31
N PRO A 526 30.30 1.15 -29.97
CA PRO A 526 29.24 2.03 -29.45
C PRO A 526 27.96 1.24 -29.16
N ALA A 527 27.19 1.67 -28.17
CA ALA A 527 25.99 0.96 -27.74
C ALA A 527 24.75 1.88 -27.70
N ALA A 528 23.58 1.26 -27.85
CA ALA A 528 22.27 1.87 -27.67
C ALA A 528 21.40 0.93 -26.82
N TRP A 529 20.86 1.46 -25.73
CA TRP A 529 19.97 0.74 -24.82
C TRP A 529 18.56 1.28 -24.98
N ILE A 530 17.63 0.42 -25.37
CA ILE A 530 16.23 0.75 -25.50
C ILE A 530 15.53 0.25 -24.24
N VAL A 531 14.90 1.14 -23.48
CA VAL A 531 14.23 0.78 -22.23
C VAL A 531 12.73 0.95 -22.41
N ASP A 532 12.00 -0.15 -22.57
CA ASP A 532 10.53 -0.13 -22.64
C ASP A 532 9.90 -0.14 -21.24
N GLU A 533 8.65 0.32 -21.14
CA GLU A 533 7.93 0.53 -19.88
C GLU A 533 8.71 1.42 -18.88
N ALA A 534 9.38 2.46 -19.38
CA ALA A 534 10.21 3.37 -18.60
C ALA A 534 9.45 4.10 -17.47
N SER A 535 8.11 4.20 -17.56
CA SER A 535 7.27 4.76 -16.48
C SER A 535 7.31 3.92 -15.19
N LEU A 536 7.69 2.64 -15.28
CA LEU A 536 7.83 1.75 -14.12
C LEU A 536 9.20 1.84 -13.44
N LEU A 537 10.18 2.53 -14.03
CA LEU A 537 11.52 2.67 -13.45
C LEU A 537 11.52 3.69 -12.31
N SER A 538 12.24 3.35 -11.24
CA SER A 538 12.45 4.26 -10.11
C SER A 538 13.48 5.33 -10.46
N ALA A 539 13.48 6.44 -9.70
CA ALA A 539 14.52 7.47 -9.86
C ALA A 539 15.92 6.88 -9.63
N ARG A 540 16.04 5.96 -8.65
CA ARG A 540 17.30 5.28 -8.31
C ARG A 540 17.83 4.43 -9.45
N ASP A 541 17.02 3.53 -9.99
CA ASP A 541 17.49 2.64 -11.07
C ASP A 541 17.74 3.41 -12.37
N THR A 542 16.98 4.48 -12.63
CA THR A 542 17.22 5.37 -13.77
C THR A 542 18.56 6.10 -13.63
N ALA A 543 18.86 6.69 -12.46
CA ALA A 543 20.14 7.36 -12.21
C ALA A 543 21.34 6.40 -12.37
N ARG A 544 21.21 5.17 -11.86
CA ARG A 544 22.25 4.13 -12.01
C ARG A 544 22.41 3.68 -13.46
N LEU A 545 21.33 3.61 -14.22
CA LEU A 545 21.37 3.27 -15.64
C LEU A 545 22.07 4.38 -16.43
N PHE A 546 21.80 5.64 -16.11
CA PHE A 546 22.44 6.79 -16.74
C PHE A 546 23.94 6.84 -16.46
N ASP A 547 24.37 6.57 -15.22
CA ASP A 547 25.80 6.41 -14.90
C ASP A 547 26.46 5.31 -15.74
N LEU A 548 25.80 4.17 -15.84
CA LEU A 548 26.34 3.03 -16.55
C LEU A 548 26.45 3.37 -18.04
N ALA A 549 25.44 4.01 -18.62
CA ALA A 549 25.49 4.47 -19.99
C ALA A 549 26.61 5.48 -20.20
N ALA A 550 26.83 6.36 -19.23
CA ALA A 550 27.89 7.33 -19.33
C ALA A 550 29.29 6.70 -19.38
N LYS A 551 29.51 5.64 -18.59
CA LYS A 551 30.76 4.86 -18.57
C LYS A 551 30.99 4.02 -19.82
N HIS A 552 29.92 3.54 -20.45
CA HIS A 552 29.97 2.70 -21.65
C HIS A 552 29.79 3.49 -22.96
N ASP A 553 29.74 4.82 -22.89
CA ASP A 553 29.39 5.71 -23.99
C ASP A 553 28.13 5.26 -24.76
N ALA A 554 27.14 4.77 -24.00
CA ALA A 554 25.90 4.23 -24.55
C ALA A 554 24.83 5.32 -24.70
N ARG A 555 24.08 5.25 -25.80
CA ARG A 555 22.82 5.96 -25.99
C ARG A 555 21.71 5.26 -25.21
N ILE A 556 20.74 6.01 -24.68
CA ILE A 556 19.53 5.49 -24.07
C ILE A 556 18.31 6.04 -24.81
N VAL A 557 17.39 5.15 -25.18
CA VAL A 557 16.04 5.49 -25.64
C VAL A 557 15.05 5.00 -24.59
N LEU A 558 14.46 5.92 -23.84
CA LEU A 558 13.41 5.62 -22.86
C LEU A 558 12.04 5.58 -23.53
N VAL A 559 11.31 4.49 -23.40
CA VAL A 559 10.00 4.31 -24.03
C VAL A 559 8.99 4.01 -22.95
N GLY A 560 7.88 4.75 -22.95
CA GLY A 560 6.90 4.59 -21.89
C GLY A 560 5.63 5.37 -22.13
N ASP A 561 4.84 5.47 -21.06
CA ASP A 561 3.61 6.22 -21.04
C ASP A 561 3.37 6.82 -19.64
N VAL A 562 3.49 8.14 -19.51
CA VAL A 562 3.26 8.84 -18.22
C VAL A 562 1.82 8.69 -17.69
N LYS A 563 0.86 8.31 -18.54
CA LYS A 563 -0.54 8.06 -18.15
C LYS A 563 -0.75 6.67 -17.55
N GLN A 564 0.17 5.73 -17.74
CA GLN A 564 0.11 4.42 -17.09
C GLN A 564 0.68 4.47 -15.67
N LEU A 565 0.55 3.34 -14.95
CA LEU A 565 1.07 3.21 -13.59
C LEU A 565 2.56 3.55 -13.55
N GLY A 566 2.96 4.22 -12.46
CA GLY A 566 4.34 4.61 -12.19
C GLY A 566 5.13 3.51 -11.49
N SER A 567 6.38 3.80 -11.12
CA SER A 567 7.19 2.87 -10.34
C SER A 567 6.56 2.55 -8.97
N VAL A 568 6.85 1.35 -8.47
CA VAL A 568 6.52 0.93 -7.10
C VAL A 568 7.56 1.45 -6.10
N GLU A 569 8.79 1.69 -6.57
CA GLU A 569 9.80 2.41 -5.79
C GLU A 569 9.67 3.92 -6.02
N ALA A 570 10.33 4.70 -5.17
CA ALA A 570 10.25 6.16 -5.22
C ALA A 570 10.67 6.78 -6.58
N GLY A 571 9.93 7.82 -6.95
CA GLY A 571 10.21 8.68 -8.09
C GLY A 571 9.32 8.44 -9.31
N ALA A 572 9.16 9.49 -10.10
CA ALA A 572 8.45 9.49 -11.37
C ALA A 572 9.42 9.80 -12.52
N ALA A 573 10.54 9.06 -12.58
CA ALA A 573 11.70 9.38 -13.42
C ALA A 573 11.36 9.78 -14.86
N PHE A 574 10.58 8.96 -15.56
CA PHE A 574 10.20 9.22 -16.95
C PHE A 574 9.38 10.51 -17.12
N ALA A 575 8.45 10.80 -16.21
CA ALA A 575 7.67 12.03 -16.23
C ALA A 575 8.52 13.25 -15.84
N GLN A 576 9.40 13.10 -14.85
CA GLN A 576 10.27 14.16 -14.37
C GLN A 576 11.28 14.60 -15.44
N LEU A 577 11.90 13.65 -16.15
CA LEU A 577 12.80 13.92 -17.26
C LEU A 577 12.11 14.65 -18.42
N GLN A 578 10.90 14.22 -18.80
CA GLN A 578 10.10 14.91 -19.81
C GLN A 578 9.73 16.33 -19.38
N GLY A 579 9.34 16.52 -18.10
CA GLY A 579 9.05 17.83 -17.53
C GLY A 579 10.26 18.76 -17.49
N ALA A 580 11.47 18.21 -17.37
CA ALA A 580 12.75 18.93 -17.43
C ALA A 580 13.26 19.19 -18.86
N GLY A 581 12.46 18.91 -19.89
CA GLY A 581 12.78 19.22 -21.28
C GLY A 581 13.64 18.19 -22.00
N MET A 582 13.71 16.95 -21.52
CA MET A 582 14.33 15.84 -22.26
C MET A 582 13.68 15.71 -23.65
N GLU A 583 14.51 15.57 -24.68
CA GLU A 583 14.04 15.39 -26.06
C GLU A 583 13.14 14.14 -26.17
N THR A 584 11.86 14.37 -26.50
CA THR A 584 10.83 13.34 -26.43
C THR A 584 9.96 13.35 -27.68
N ALA A 585 9.97 12.25 -28.43
CA ALA A 585 9.01 12.01 -29.50
C ALA A 585 7.67 11.57 -28.91
N ARG A 586 6.55 12.04 -29.48
CA ARG A 586 5.19 11.75 -28.99
C ARG A 586 4.40 10.94 -30.00
N LEU A 587 3.75 9.88 -29.54
CA LEU A 587 2.86 9.03 -30.33
C LEU A 587 1.47 9.04 -29.69
N ALA A 588 0.51 9.75 -30.30
CA ALA A 588 -0.83 9.93 -29.72
C ALA A 588 -1.89 9.00 -30.35
N GLU A 589 -1.69 8.53 -31.58
CA GLU A 589 -2.69 7.74 -32.28
C GLU A 589 -2.68 6.26 -31.88
N ILE A 590 -3.80 5.80 -31.33
CA ILE A 590 -4.00 4.41 -30.91
C ILE A 590 -4.48 3.56 -32.09
N VAL A 591 -3.77 2.47 -32.36
CA VAL A 591 -4.06 1.54 -33.48
C VAL A 591 -4.36 0.11 -33.01
N ARG A 592 -4.37 -0.14 -31.70
CA ARG A 592 -4.60 -1.47 -31.11
C ARG A 592 -6.06 -1.91 -31.19
N GLN A 593 -7.01 -1.06 -30.79
CA GLN A 593 -8.41 -1.44 -30.67
C GLN A 593 -9.06 -1.62 -32.04
N SER A 594 -9.70 -2.76 -32.24
CA SER A 594 -10.49 -3.06 -33.44
C SER A 594 -11.93 -2.53 -33.34
N ASN A 595 -12.43 -2.33 -32.11
CA ASN A 595 -13.75 -1.76 -31.83
C ASN A 595 -13.65 -0.24 -31.59
N LEU A 596 -14.43 0.55 -32.34
CA LEU A 596 -14.45 2.00 -32.23
C LEU A 596 -14.90 2.51 -30.86
N ALA A 597 -15.95 1.93 -30.29
CA ALA A 597 -16.47 2.32 -28.98
C ALA A 597 -15.46 1.99 -27.85
N THR A 598 -14.73 0.87 -27.97
CA THR A 598 -13.62 0.54 -27.05
C THR A 598 -12.47 1.53 -27.21
N LYS A 599 -12.12 1.93 -28.44
CA LYS A 599 -11.12 2.97 -28.70
C LYS A 599 -11.53 4.31 -28.08
N GLU A 600 -12.78 4.73 -28.22
CA GLU A 600 -13.34 5.92 -27.58
C GLU A 600 -13.25 5.85 -26.05
N ALA A 601 -13.56 4.69 -25.45
CA ALA A 601 -13.46 4.48 -24.02
C ALA A 601 -12.02 4.64 -23.51
N VAL A 602 -11.05 4.08 -24.25
CA VAL A 602 -9.62 4.22 -23.94
C VAL A 602 -9.18 5.69 -24.05
N LEU A 603 -9.57 6.40 -25.11
CA LEU A 603 -9.22 7.82 -25.28
C LEU A 603 -9.81 8.69 -24.16
N ALA A 604 -11.07 8.48 -23.79
CA ALA A 604 -11.70 9.18 -22.67
C ALA A 604 -10.99 8.89 -21.33
N SER A 605 -10.52 7.65 -21.11
CA SER A 605 -9.76 7.33 -19.90
C SER A 605 -8.38 8.02 -19.83
N ILE A 606 -7.74 8.29 -20.98
CA ILE A 606 -6.49 9.08 -21.06
C ILE A 606 -6.72 10.55 -20.68
N GLU A 607 -7.87 11.08 -21.09
CA GLU A 607 -8.36 12.43 -20.74
C GLU A 607 -8.77 12.54 -19.26
N GLY A 608 -8.90 11.42 -18.55
CA GLY A 608 -9.41 11.37 -17.17
C GLY A 608 -10.93 11.44 -17.08
N ASP A 609 -11.65 11.39 -18.20
CA ASP A 609 -13.11 11.46 -18.25
C ASP A 609 -13.73 10.05 -18.12
N ALA A 610 -13.84 9.59 -16.88
CA ALA A 610 -14.45 8.29 -16.56
C ALA A 610 -15.91 8.20 -17.02
N ARG A 611 -16.66 9.31 -17.03
CA ARG A 611 -18.07 9.32 -17.45
C ARG A 611 -18.18 9.05 -18.95
N LYS A 612 -17.39 9.74 -19.76
CA LYS A 612 -17.33 9.53 -21.21
C LYS A 612 -16.79 8.14 -21.55
N ALA A 613 -15.80 7.64 -20.79
CA ALA A 613 -15.28 6.28 -20.97
C ALA A 613 -16.37 5.23 -20.74
N MET A 614 -17.12 5.34 -19.64
CA MET A 614 -18.22 4.42 -19.32
C MET A 614 -19.34 4.49 -20.36
N ALA A 615 -19.72 5.68 -20.82
CA ALA A 615 -20.71 5.85 -21.86
C ALA A 615 -20.29 5.19 -23.20
N ALA A 616 -19.00 5.23 -23.54
CA ALA A 616 -18.49 4.55 -24.72
C ALA A 616 -18.54 3.02 -24.58
N LEU A 617 -18.27 2.48 -23.38
CA LEU A 617 -18.46 1.04 -23.12
C LEU A 617 -19.92 0.62 -23.33
N ASP A 618 -20.89 1.37 -22.79
CA ASP A 618 -22.33 1.07 -22.96
C ASP A 618 -22.79 1.11 -24.43
N ARG A 619 -22.15 1.92 -25.29
CA ARG A 619 -22.44 1.99 -26.74
C ARG A 619 -21.89 0.81 -27.56
N GLY A 620 -21.34 -0.22 -26.91
CA GLY A 620 -20.81 -1.41 -27.57
C GLY A 620 -19.31 -1.61 -27.41
N GLY A 621 -18.63 -0.80 -26.59
CA GLY A 621 -17.25 -1.05 -26.18
C GLY A 621 -17.12 -2.10 -25.06
N GLY A 622 -18.25 -2.53 -24.50
CA GLY A 622 -18.29 -3.53 -23.44
C GLY A 622 -19.55 -3.39 -22.59
N GLN A 623 -19.40 -3.57 -21.27
CA GLN A 623 -20.53 -3.54 -20.33
C GLN A 623 -20.08 -3.03 -18.96
N ILE A 624 -21.01 -2.43 -18.21
CA ILE A 624 -20.81 -2.08 -16.80
C ILE A 624 -21.91 -2.77 -15.99
N ILE A 625 -21.49 -3.54 -15.00
CA ILE A 625 -22.37 -4.35 -14.16
C ILE A 625 -22.24 -3.86 -12.72
N GLU A 626 -23.36 -3.46 -12.14
CA GLU A 626 -23.43 -2.86 -10.81
C GLU A 626 -24.02 -3.86 -9.81
N SER A 627 -23.31 -4.07 -8.70
CA SER A 627 -23.85 -4.77 -7.54
C SER A 627 -23.12 -4.30 -6.29
N ALA A 628 -23.86 -3.87 -5.27
CA ALA A 628 -23.29 -3.30 -4.05
C ALA A 628 -22.38 -4.29 -3.31
N GLU A 629 -22.76 -5.56 -3.28
CA GLU A 629 -22.07 -6.63 -2.55
C GLU A 629 -20.88 -7.19 -3.34
N ARG A 630 -19.72 -7.29 -2.68
CA ARG A 630 -18.47 -7.77 -3.29
C ARG A 630 -18.58 -9.23 -3.72
N SER A 631 -19.17 -10.07 -2.88
CA SER A 631 -19.37 -11.50 -3.14
C SER A 631 -20.19 -11.75 -4.40
N THR A 632 -21.28 -11.00 -4.61
CA THR A 632 -22.11 -11.09 -5.82
C THR A 632 -21.32 -10.70 -7.07
N ARG A 633 -20.49 -9.65 -7.01
CA ARG A 633 -19.63 -9.27 -8.14
C ARG A 633 -18.60 -10.36 -8.45
N PHE A 634 -17.98 -10.93 -7.42
CA PHE A 634 -16.98 -11.97 -7.58
C PHE A 634 -17.57 -13.24 -8.18
N ALA A 635 -18.72 -13.70 -7.67
CA ALA A 635 -19.46 -14.83 -8.23
C ALA A 635 -19.82 -14.60 -9.70
N ALA A 636 -20.34 -13.41 -10.05
CA ALA A 636 -20.69 -13.10 -11.44
C ALA A 636 -19.48 -13.07 -12.38
N ILE A 637 -18.32 -12.59 -11.91
CA ILE A 637 -17.06 -12.65 -12.67
C ILE A 637 -16.62 -14.11 -12.85
N ALA A 638 -16.66 -14.91 -11.78
CA ALA A 638 -16.26 -16.30 -11.79
C ALA A 638 -17.12 -17.14 -12.75
N GLU A 639 -18.44 -17.01 -12.67
CA GLU A 639 -19.39 -17.66 -13.56
C GLU A 639 -19.16 -17.25 -15.02
N ARG A 640 -19.03 -15.94 -15.28
CA ARG A 640 -18.77 -15.43 -16.63
C ARG A 640 -17.48 -15.98 -17.22
N TYR A 641 -16.40 -16.01 -16.44
CA TYR A 641 -15.12 -16.53 -16.91
C TYR A 641 -15.14 -18.07 -17.07
N ALA A 642 -15.76 -18.80 -16.15
CA ALA A 642 -15.87 -20.25 -16.21
C ALA A 642 -16.75 -20.73 -17.37
N GLY A 643 -17.80 -19.98 -17.72
CA GLY A 643 -18.69 -20.25 -18.86
C GLY A 643 -18.03 -20.05 -20.23
N LEU A 644 -16.87 -19.40 -20.31
CA LEU A 644 -16.08 -19.33 -21.55
C LEU A 644 -15.44 -20.69 -21.85
N ASP A 645 -15.31 -21.03 -23.13
CA ASP A 645 -14.51 -22.18 -23.54
C ASP A 645 -12.99 -21.91 -23.37
N LYS A 646 -12.15 -22.93 -23.64
CA LYS A 646 -10.69 -22.80 -23.48
C LYS A 646 -10.11 -21.66 -24.33
N ALA A 647 -10.58 -21.49 -25.57
CA ALA A 647 -10.12 -20.43 -26.46
C ALA A 647 -10.59 -19.04 -26.00
N GLY A 648 -11.83 -18.91 -25.53
CA GLY A 648 -12.38 -17.68 -24.96
C GLY A 648 -11.62 -17.24 -23.71
N ARG A 649 -11.30 -18.18 -22.80
CA ARG A 649 -10.47 -17.90 -21.62
C ARG A 649 -9.06 -17.43 -21.99
N ALA A 650 -8.43 -18.03 -23.01
CA ALA A 650 -7.11 -17.62 -23.48
C ALA A 650 -7.09 -16.18 -24.07
N ARG A 651 -8.23 -15.70 -24.55
CA ARG A 651 -8.41 -14.34 -25.11
C ARG A 651 -8.96 -13.34 -24.10
N THR A 652 -9.12 -13.72 -22.84
CA THR A 652 -9.71 -12.89 -21.78
C THR A 652 -8.74 -12.67 -20.63
N ILE A 653 -8.59 -11.44 -20.16
CA ILE A 653 -7.85 -11.11 -18.93
C ILE A 653 -8.84 -10.66 -17.86
N VAL A 654 -8.69 -11.19 -16.64
CA VAL A 654 -9.41 -10.73 -15.45
C VAL A 654 -8.47 -9.89 -14.59
N ILE A 655 -8.89 -8.67 -14.25
CA ILE A 655 -8.11 -7.70 -13.47
C ILE A 655 -8.81 -7.43 -12.15
N GLU A 656 -8.07 -7.64 -11.05
CA GLU A 656 -8.44 -7.25 -9.71
C GLU A 656 -7.31 -6.41 -9.09
N PRO A 657 -7.54 -5.13 -8.73
CA PRO A 657 -6.47 -4.25 -8.30
C PRO A 657 -5.71 -4.71 -7.05
N SER A 658 -6.36 -5.42 -6.13
CA SER A 658 -5.76 -5.88 -4.87
C SER A 658 -5.15 -7.29 -4.97
N ARG A 659 -4.08 -7.57 -4.19
CA ARG A 659 -3.51 -8.94 -4.13
C ARG A 659 -4.46 -9.91 -3.41
N GLU A 660 -5.03 -9.48 -2.29
CA GLU A 660 -6.02 -10.25 -1.54
C GLU A 660 -7.25 -10.57 -2.40
N GLY A 661 -7.81 -9.56 -3.08
CA GLY A 661 -8.94 -9.75 -3.98
C GLY A 661 -8.60 -10.63 -5.17
N ARG A 662 -7.38 -10.54 -5.72
CA ARG A 662 -6.92 -11.44 -6.79
C ARG A 662 -6.96 -12.89 -6.33
N ASP A 663 -6.51 -13.17 -5.11
CA ASP A 663 -6.44 -14.52 -4.56
C ASP A 663 -7.84 -15.06 -4.24
N ALA A 664 -8.70 -14.25 -3.62
CA ALA A 664 -10.10 -14.59 -3.38
C ALA A 664 -10.88 -14.83 -4.69
N LEU A 665 -10.78 -13.92 -5.67
CA LEU A 665 -11.45 -14.09 -6.96
C LEU A 665 -10.88 -15.27 -7.76
N THR A 666 -9.59 -15.58 -7.59
CA THR A 666 -9.00 -16.79 -8.16
C THR A 666 -9.62 -18.05 -7.55
N ALA A 667 -9.85 -18.08 -6.24
CA ALA A 667 -10.54 -19.19 -5.60
C ALA A 667 -11.96 -19.38 -6.16
N ASP A 668 -12.72 -18.30 -6.32
CA ASP A 668 -14.08 -18.35 -6.89
C ASP A 668 -14.08 -18.85 -8.34
N ILE A 669 -13.16 -18.35 -9.17
CA ILE A 669 -12.99 -18.82 -10.55
C ILE A 669 -12.67 -20.32 -10.58
N ARG A 670 -11.78 -20.79 -9.70
CA ARG A 670 -11.40 -22.21 -9.65
C ARG A 670 -12.55 -23.09 -9.15
N ALA A 671 -13.35 -22.60 -8.21
CA ALA A 671 -14.55 -23.30 -7.76
C ALA A 671 -15.55 -23.45 -8.91
N ALA A 672 -15.82 -22.38 -9.65
CA ALA A 672 -16.70 -22.40 -10.83
C ALA A 672 -16.16 -23.31 -11.95
N LEU A 673 -14.85 -23.27 -12.22
CA LEU A 673 -14.23 -24.15 -13.22
C LEU A 673 -14.26 -25.63 -12.80
N SER A 674 -14.11 -25.93 -11.50
CA SER A 674 -14.28 -27.30 -10.98
C SER A 674 -15.71 -27.77 -11.15
N ALA A 675 -16.70 -26.93 -10.83
CA ALA A 675 -18.13 -27.26 -10.99
C ALA A 675 -18.51 -27.51 -12.46
N SER A 676 -17.91 -26.76 -13.39
CA SER A 676 -18.11 -26.96 -14.84
C SER A 676 -17.39 -28.19 -15.41
N GLY A 677 -16.55 -28.87 -14.63
CA GLY A 677 -15.71 -29.98 -15.09
C GLY A 677 -14.47 -29.55 -15.90
N ALA A 678 -14.17 -28.25 -15.98
CA ALA A 678 -12.97 -27.75 -16.64
C ALA A 678 -11.68 -28.01 -15.84
N LEU A 679 -11.79 -28.09 -14.50
CA LEU A 679 -10.73 -28.61 -13.63
C LEU A 679 -11.11 -30.02 -13.18
N THR A 680 -10.22 -30.99 -13.39
CA THR A 680 -10.51 -32.41 -13.18
C THR A 680 -9.50 -33.07 -12.25
N GLY A 681 -9.89 -34.23 -11.73
CA GLY A 681 -9.04 -35.05 -10.89
C GLY A 681 -8.85 -34.50 -9.48
N PRO A 682 -8.03 -35.20 -8.67
CA PRO A 682 -7.76 -34.80 -7.32
C PRO A 682 -6.80 -33.60 -7.26
N ALA A 683 -6.88 -32.80 -6.20
CA ALA A 683 -5.95 -31.68 -5.99
C ALA A 683 -4.66 -32.16 -5.31
N VAL A 684 -3.52 -31.56 -5.66
CA VAL A 684 -2.27 -31.70 -4.90
C VAL A 684 -1.88 -30.34 -4.34
N THR A 685 -1.66 -30.27 -3.03
CA THR A 685 -1.25 -29.03 -2.34
C THR A 685 0.26 -28.87 -2.38
N VAL A 686 0.71 -27.66 -2.74
CA VAL A 686 2.10 -27.25 -2.78
C VAL A 686 2.30 -25.96 -1.99
N GLU A 687 3.39 -25.91 -1.22
CA GLU A 687 3.80 -24.73 -0.45
C GLU A 687 4.51 -23.72 -1.36
N ALA A 688 3.74 -22.94 -2.11
CA ALA A 688 4.27 -21.93 -3.02
C ALA A 688 5.07 -20.86 -2.26
N LEU A 689 6.24 -20.49 -2.79
CA LEU A 689 7.15 -19.53 -2.19
C LEU A 689 6.88 -18.12 -2.72
N VAL A 690 6.10 -17.35 -1.98
CA VAL A 690 5.70 -15.98 -2.31
C VAL A 690 6.68 -14.96 -1.73
N ASN A 691 7.18 -14.05 -2.57
CA ASN A 691 8.15 -13.05 -2.15
C ASN A 691 7.52 -12.04 -1.17
N LYS A 692 8.15 -11.83 0.00
CA LYS A 692 7.68 -10.86 1.00
C LYS A 692 7.81 -9.40 0.55
N GLY A 693 8.65 -9.12 -0.46
CA GLY A 693 8.80 -7.80 -1.06
C GLY A 693 9.42 -6.75 -0.13
N LEU A 694 10.24 -7.21 0.82
CA LEU A 694 10.89 -6.36 1.83
C LEU A 694 11.71 -5.23 1.17
N THR A 695 11.59 -4.03 1.73
CA THR A 695 12.49 -2.90 1.47
C THR A 695 13.92 -3.22 1.96
N ARG A 696 14.93 -2.42 1.57
CA ARG A 696 16.30 -2.61 2.06
C ARG A 696 16.40 -2.33 3.56
N ALA A 697 15.60 -1.41 4.07
CA ALA A 697 15.42 -1.18 5.50
C ALA A 697 14.87 -2.45 6.19
N GLU A 698 13.74 -2.98 5.73
CA GLU A 698 13.11 -4.19 6.29
C GLU A 698 13.99 -5.44 6.18
N ALA A 699 14.73 -5.60 5.08
CA ALA A 699 15.67 -6.71 4.91
C ALA A 699 16.81 -6.73 5.94
N ARG A 700 17.02 -5.64 6.69
CA ARG A 700 17.99 -5.55 7.79
C ARG A 700 17.34 -5.64 9.18
N ASP A 701 16.01 -5.73 9.23
CA ASP A 701 15.23 -5.82 10.45
C ASP A 701 14.82 -7.28 10.69
N PRO A 702 15.30 -7.94 11.78
CA PRO A 702 14.92 -9.31 12.09
C PRO A 702 13.40 -9.51 12.25
N LEU A 703 12.66 -8.46 12.62
CA LEU A 703 11.20 -8.53 12.80
C LEU A 703 10.42 -8.53 11.47
N SER A 704 11.11 -8.37 10.34
CA SER A 704 10.50 -8.51 9.00
C SER A 704 10.45 -9.98 8.52
N TYR A 705 10.97 -10.91 9.31
CA TYR A 705 11.06 -12.33 9.01
C TYR A 705 10.19 -13.13 9.98
N ASP A 706 9.69 -14.27 9.52
CA ASP A 706 8.93 -15.22 10.32
C ASP A 706 9.65 -16.58 10.33
N ARG A 707 9.46 -17.35 11.41
CA ARG A 707 9.96 -18.74 11.44
C ARG A 707 9.32 -19.53 10.29
N GLY A 708 10.14 -20.30 9.57
CA GLY A 708 9.71 -21.07 8.42
C GLY A 708 9.86 -20.35 7.08
N ASP A 709 10.10 -19.03 7.07
CA ASP A 709 10.43 -18.29 5.85
C ASP A 709 11.62 -18.92 5.13
N VAL A 710 11.66 -18.78 3.81
CA VAL A 710 12.77 -19.22 2.97
C VAL A 710 13.56 -18.00 2.49
N VAL A 711 14.86 -18.00 2.73
CA VAL A 711 15.81 -16.98 2.32
C VAL A 711 16.67 -17.52 1.17
N ARG A 712 16.85 -16.72 0.12
CA ARG A 712 17.78 -17.01 -0.99
C ARG A 712 18.72 -15.83 -1.19
N PHE A 713 20.01 -16.11 -1.35
CA PHE A 713 21.04 -15.10 -1.59
C PHE A 713 21.37 -14.95 -3.08
N ASN A 714 21.59 -13.73 -3.53
CA ASN A 714 21.94 -13.40 -4.91
C ASN A 714 23.46 -13.36 -5.15
N ARG A 715 24.26 -13.63 -4.12
CA ARG A 715 25.74 -13.70 -4.13
C ARG A 715 26.21 -14.85 -3.24
N ASP A 716 27.39 -15.36 -3.54
CA ASP A 716 28.10 -16.33 -2.70
C ASP A 716 28.73 -15.64 -1.49
N TYR A 717 28.67 -16.29 -0.32
CA TYR A 717 29.46 -15.94 0.87
C TYR A 717 30.13 -17.20 1.39
N ALA A 718 31.22 -17.58 0.72
CA ALA A 718 31.92 -18.84 0.94
C ALA A 718 32.38 -18.99 2.40
N ASP A 719 32.87 -17.90 3.01
CA ASP A 719 33.31 -17.84 4.41
C ASP A 719 32.17 -18.03 5.43
N LYS A 720 30.92 -17.90 4.98
CA LYS A 720 29.69 -18.10 5.77
C LYS A 720 28.94 -19.37 5.38
N GLY A 721 29.48 -20.18 4.47
CA GLY A 721 28.80 -21.35 3.94
C GLY A 721 27.52 -21.01 3.18
N VAL A 722 27.43 -19.83 2.54
CA VAL A 722 26.29 -19.45 1.72
C VAL A 722 26.61 -19.56 0.24
N VAL A 723 25.76 -20.28 -0.48
CA VAL A 723 25.84 -20.47 -1.93
C VAL A 723 24.76 -19.65 -2.61
N ARG A 724 25.13 -18.93 -3.65
CA ARG A 724 24.22 -18.13 -4.47
C ARG A 724 23.10 -19.01 -5.01
N GLY A 725 21.87 -18.54 -4.82
CA GLY A 725 20.68 -19.20 -5.32
C GLY A 725 20.21 -20.38 -4.47
N ALA A 726 21.00 -20.89 -3.51
CA ALA A 726 20.51 -21.92 -2.59
C ALA A 726 19.40 -21.38 -1.67
N ALA A 727 18.54 -22.27 -1.21
CA ALA A 727 17.43 -21.97 -0.31
C ALA A 727 17.80 -22.30 1.14
N TYR A 728 17.46 -21.40 2.05
CA TYR A 728 17.71 -21.51 3.48
C TYR A 728 16.45 -21.23 4.26
N ARG A 729 16.04 -22.10 5.18
CA ARG A 729 14.86 -21.90 6.03
C ARG A 729 15.22 -21.14 7.31
N VAL A 730 14.37 -20.21 7.72
CA VAL A 730 14.47 -19.52 9.01
C VAL A 730 14.04 -20.45 10.14
N GLU A 731 14.98 -20.81 11.03
CA GLU A 731 14.73 -21.67 12.19
C GLU A 731 14.46 -20.84 13.46
N ARG A 732 15.29 -19.80 13.69
CA ARG A 732 15.22 -18.95 14.88
C ARG A 732 15.58 -17.51 14.53
N ILE A 733 14.88 -16.57 15.16
CA ILE A 733 15.10 -15.13 15.01
C ILE A 733 15.56 -14.58 16.35
N ASP A 734 16.62 -13.76 16.34
CA ASP A 734 17.17 -13.07 17.50
C ASP A 734 17.14 -11.56 17.27
N PRO A 735 16.06 -10.87 17.72
CA PRO A 735 15.92 -9.44 17.53
C PRO A 735 17.02 -8.62 18.23
N ALA A 736 17.48 -9.07 19.40
CA ALA A 736 18.49 -8.34 20.20
C ALA A 736 19.84 -8.30 19.49
N ARG A 737 20.21 -9.39 18.80
CA ARG A 737 21.48 -9.50 18.05
C ARG A 737 21.35 -9.11 16.57
N ALA A 738 20.16 -8.72 16.13
CA ALA A 738 19.82 -8.56 14.71
C ALA A 738 20.31 -9.75 13.86
N ALA A 739 20.00 -10.97 14.33
CA ALA A 739 20.52 -12.21 13.78
C ALA A 739 19.40 -13.21 13.48
N ILE A 740 19.59 -14.02 12.44
CA ILE A 740 18.68 -15.10 12.06
C ILE A 740 19.49 -16.38 11.89
N ALA A 741 19.08 -17.45 12.58
CA ALA A 741 19.59 -18.79 12.33
C ALA A 741 18.87 -19.37 11.10
N LEU A 742 19.64 -19.63 10.06
CA LEU A 742 19.19 -20.21 8.80
C LEU A 742 19.64 -21.66 8.69
N LYS A 743 18.84 -22.50 8.03
CA LYS A 743 19.14 -23.91 7.78
C LYS A 743 19.02 -24.24 6.30
N ALA A 744 20.09 -24.74 5.69
CA ALA A 744 20.10 -25.20 4.31
C ALA A 744 19.37 -26.55 4.15
N GLU A 745 19.04 -26.93 2.91
CA GLU A 745 18.42 -28.25 2.62
C GLU A 745 19.32 -29.43 3.00
N ASP A 746 20.64 -29.28 2.97
CA ASP A 746 21.61 -30.29 3.39
C ASP A 746 21.84 -30.31 4.92
N GLY A 747 21.06 -29.54 5.69
CA GLY A 747 21.11 -29.49 7.14
C GLY A 747 22.11 -28.49 7.73
N ARG A 748 22.93 -27.83 6.90
CA ARG A 748 23.93 -26.86 7.35
C ARG A 748 23.27 -25.63 7.97
N GLU A 749 23.77 -25.20 9.13
CA GLU A 749 23.29 -24.00 9.81
C GLU A 749 24.15 -22.76 9.46
N VAL A 750 23.50 -21.61 9.33
CA VAL A 750 24.12 -20.32 9.01
C VAL A 750 23.60 -19.27 9.99
N ASP A 751 24.51 -18.65 10.76
CA ASP A 751 24.18 -17.48 11.61
C ASP A 751 24.22 -16.20 10.77
N TRP A 752 23.05 -15.74 10.33
CA TRP A 752 22.93 -14.60 9.46
C TRP A 752 22.78 -13.29 10.25
N ARG A 753 23.87 -12.51 10.27
CA ARG A 753 23.93 -11.18 10.90
C ARG A 753 23.47 -10.10 9.92
N LEU A 754 22.18 -9.77 9.96
CA LEU A 754 21.48 -8.90 9.01
C LEU A 754 22.18 -7.55 8.78
N ARG A 755 22.73 -6.94 9.83
CA ARG A 755 23.42 -5.65 9.75
C ARG A 755 24.87 -5.74 9.28
N GLN A 756 25.46 -6.93 9.29
CA GLN A 756 26.86 -7.12 8.94
C GLN A 756 27.04 -7.59 7.50
N TRP A 757 26.17 -8.47 6.99
CA TRP A 757 26.33 -9.03 5.65
C TRP A 757 25.02 -9.56 5.05
N GLY A 758 25.00 -9.73 3.72
CA GLY A 758 23.96 -10.51 3.03
C GLY A 758 22.61 -9.81 2.80
N ALA A 759 22.10 -9.03 3.77
CA ALA A 759 20.74 -8.45 3.77
C ALA A 759 20.33 -7.77 2.45
N GLY A 760 21.14 -6.84 1.95
CA GLY A 760 20.84 -6.12 0.71
C GLY A 760 20.93 -6.97 -0.58
N HIS A 761 21.37 -8.23 -0.47
CA HIS A 761 21.50 -9.16 -1.59
C HIS A 761 20.73 -10.46 -1.33
N ALA A 762 19.76 -10.45 -0.42
CA ALA A 762 18.91 -11.58 -0.10
C ALA A 762 17.45 -11.29 -0.48
N GLN A 763 16.70 -12.36 -0.69
CA GLN A 763 15.24 -12.30 -0.86
C GLN A 763 14.61 -13.27 0.13
N ALA A 764 13.53 -12.83 0.77
CA ALA A 764 12.75 -13.62 1.71
C ALA A 764 11.41 -14.02 1.07
N PHE A 765 11.01 -15.26 1.31
CA PHE A 765 9.79 -15.86 0.80
C PHE A 765 8.99 -16.48 1.93
N SER A 766 7.70 -16.20 1.98
CA SER A 766 6.75 -16.92 2.82
C SER A 766 6.22 -18.12 2.04
N ALA A 767 6.12 -19.27 2.69
CA ALA A 767 5.41 -20.43 2.14
C ALA A 767 3.90 -20.21 2.28
N GLN A 768 3.16 -20.41 1.19
CA GLN A 768 1.71 -20.32 1.16
C GLN A 768 1.14 -21.54 0.43
N PRO A 769 0.14 -22.24 0.99
CA PRO A 769 -0.44 -23.39 0.35
C PRO A 769 -1.24 -22.97 -0.89
N ILE A 770 -1.00 -23.66 -2.00
CA ILE A 770 -1.84 -23.58 -3.19
C ILE A 770 -2.17 -25.00 -3.67
N ASP A 771 -3.40 -25.18 -4.14
CA ASP A 771 -3.83 -26.44 -4.73
C ASP A 771 -3.66 -26.43 -6.24
N LEU A 772 -3.14 -27.52 -6.80
CA LEU A 772 -3.05 -27.75 -8.24
C LEU A 772 -3.97 -28.91 -8.66
N LYS A 773 -4.72 -28.72 -9.73
CA LYS A 773 -5.53 -29.74 -10.42
C LYS A 773 -5.17 -29.79 -11.90
N ALA A 774 -5.51 -30.89 -12.57
CA ALA A 774 -5.43 -30.94 -14.03
C ALA A 774 -6.37 -29.88 -14.64
N GLY A 775 -5.86 -29.14 -15.63
CA GLY A 775 -6.49 -27.97 -16.24
C GLY A 775 -6.13 -26.63 -15.60
N ASP A 776 -5.41 -26.60 -14.46
CA ASP A 776 -5.11 -25.34 -13.79
C ASP A 776 -4.18 -24.43 -14.63
N ALA A 777 -4.50 -23.15 -14.71
CA ALA A 777 -3.59 -22.15 -15.24
C ALA A 777 -2.64 -21.66 -14.14
N VAL A 778 -1.33 -21.76 -14.37
CA VAL A 778 -0.26 -21.32 -13.46
C VAL A 778 0.68 -20.32 -14.13
N ARG A 779 1.37 -19.52 -13.32
CA ARG A 779 2.45 -18.62 -13.72
C ARG A 779 3.66 -18.81 -12.83
N PHE A 780 4.85 -18.68 -13.41
CA PHE A 780 6.08 -18.62 -12.63
C PHE A 780 6.24 -17.24 -12.00
N ILE A 781 6.62 -17.19 -10.74
CA ILE A 781 6.83 -15.92 -9.99
C ILE A 781 8.30 -15.58 -9.81
N ARG A 782 9.21 -16.37 -10.39
CA ARG A 782 10.66 -16.18 -10.37
C ARG A 782 11.28 -16.70 -11.67
N ASN A 783 12.42 -16.12 -12.06
CA ASN A 783 13.25 -16.64 -13.15
C ASN A 783 14.04 -17.88 -12.69
N ASP A 784 14.09 -18.90 -13.53
CA ASP A 784 14.96 -20.07 -13.42
C ASP A 784 15.57 -20.37 -14.79
N ARG A 785 16.86 -20.04 -14.96
CA ARG A 785 17.53 -20.16 -16.26
C ARG A 785 17.81 -21.59 -16.66
N GLU A 786 18.17 -22.42 -15.70
CA GLU A 786 18.49 -23.82 -15.95
C GLU A 786 17.24 -24.59 -16.43
N ALA A 787 16.07 -24.25 -15.91
CA ALA A 787 14.79 -24.82 -16.37
C ALA A 787 14.20 -24.08 -17.59
N GLY A 788 14.72 -22.89 -17.92
CA GLY A 788 14.18 -22.02 -18.95
C GLY A 788 12.82 -21.39 -18.57
N ARG A 789 12.57 -21.15 -17.28
CA ARG A 789 11.33 -20.54 -16.77
C ARG A 789 11.54 -19.05 -16.54
N ILE A 790 10.60 -18.25 -17.02
CA ILE A 790 10.64 -16.78 -16.91
C ILE A 790 9.52 -16.30 -15.99
N ASN A 791 9.85 -15.35 -15.10
CA ASN A 791 8.89 -14.71 -14.22
C ASN A 791 7.76 -14.04 -15.04
N GLY A 792 6.53 -14.39 -14.72
CA GLY A 792 5.31 -13.96 -15.42
C GLY A 792 4.88 -14.88 -16.56
N ALA A 793 5.72 -15.79 -17.03
CA ALA A 793 5.34 -16.77 -18.06
C ALA A 793 4.29 -17.75 -17.51
N ARG A 794 3.35 -18.14 -18.39
CA ARG A 794 2.19 -18.96 -18.04
C ARG A 794 2.34 -20.40 -18.55
N ALA A 795 1.72 -21.32 -17.83
CA ALA A 795 1.62 -22.72 -18.19
C ALA A 795 0.27 -23.30 -17.73
N GLU A 796 -0.11 -24.43 -18.30
CA GLU A 796 -1.28 -25.22 -17.93
C GLU A 796 -0.83 -26.51 -17.24
N VAL A 797 -1.46 -26.86 -16.12
CA VAL A 797 -1.25 -28.14 -15.44
C VAL A 797 -1.98 -29.22 -16.23
N ILE A 798 -1.25 -30.19 -16.77
CA ILE A 798 -1.81 -31.29 -17.57
C ILE A 798 -2.19 -32.47 -16.69
N ALA A 799 -1.38 -32.76 -15.68
CA ALA A 799 -1.59 -33.86 -14.75
C ALA A 799 -0.93 -33.57 -13.40
N VAL A 800 -1.45 -34.18 -12.35
CA VAL A 800 -0.89 -34.13 -11.00
C VAL A 800 -0.75 -35.55 -10.45
N ASP A 801 0.32 -35.79 -9.69
CA ASP A 801 0.56 -37.05 -8.99
C ASP A 801 0.71 -36.74 -7.49
N GLN A 802 -0.27 -37.19 -6.70
CA GLN A 802 -0.29 -36.96 -5.26
C GLN A 802 0.76 -37.79 -4.52
N GLN A 803 1.06 -39.01 -4.98
CA GLN A 803 2.00 -39.92 -4.32
C GLN A 803 3.43 -39.48 -4.58
N ALA A 804 3.77 -39.18 -5.84
CA ALA A 804 5.08 -38.70 -6.22
C ALA A 804 5.30 -37.21 -5.87
N ARG A 805 4.25 -36.50 -5.45
CA ARG A 805 4.24 -35.04 -5.23
C ARG A 805 4.80 -34.27 -6.42
N THR A 806 4.28 -34.56 -7.61
CA THR A 806 4.67 -33.89 -8.86
C THR A 806 3.49 -33.33 -9.64
N ALA A 807 3.75 -32.34 -10.50
CA ALA A 807 2.79 -31.81 -11.45
C ALA A 807 3.42 -31.68 -12.84
N THR A 808 2.77 -32.22 -13.87
CA THR A 808 3.19 -32.01 -15.26
C THR A 808 2.51 -30.75 -15.80
N ILE A 809 3.29 -29.81 -16.32
CA ILE A 809 2.82 -28.57 -16.91
C ILE A 809 3.16 -28.49 -18.40
N GLN A 810 2.40 -27.68 -19.14
CA GLN A 810 2.66 -27.32 -20.53
C GLN A 810 2.69 -25.80 -20.66
N THR A 811 3.83 -25.27 -21.11
CA THR A 811 4.00 -23.84 -21.37
C THR A 811 3.21 -23.40 -22.60
N THR A 812 3.03 -22.08 -22.78
CA THR A 812 2.37 -21.51 -23.98
C THR A 812 3.05 -21.86 -25.30
N HIS A 813 4.35 -22.19 -25.28
CA HIS A 813 5.10 -22.64 -26.46
C HIS A 813 5.05 -24.17 -26.65
N GLY A 814 4.20 -24.87 -25.90
CA GLY A 814 3.99 -26.31 -26.02
C GLY A 814 5.02 -27.18 -25.30
N LYS A 815 6.10 -26.62 -24.74
CA LYS A 815 7.09 -27.36 -23.94
C LYS A 815 6.42 -27.94 -22.69
N ARG A 816 6.58 -29.25 -22.47
CA ARG A 816 6.16 -29.95 -21.26
C ARG A 816 7.29 -30.06 -20.25
N GLU A 817 6.96 -29.94 -18.97
CA GLU A 817 7.90 -29.99 -17.85
C GLU A 817 7.24 -30.60 -16.62
N THR A 818 8.01 -31.31 -15.80
CA THR A 818 7.54 -31.84 -14.51
C THR A 818 8.06 -30.97 -13.38
N LEU A 819 7.16 -30.51 -12.52
CA LEU A 819 7.46 -29.79 -11.29
C LEU A 819 7.50 -30.78 -10.12
N HIS A 820 8.56 -30.71 -9.31
CA HIS A 820 8.70 -31.44 -8.05
C HIS A 820 8.23 -30.55 -6.89
N LEU A 821 7.05 -30.84 -6.34
CA LEU A 821 6.32 -29.91 -5.49
C LEU A 821 6.97 -29.69 -4.11
N ASP A 822 7.92 -30.54 -3.71
CA ASP A 822 8.67 -30.36 -2.46
C ASP A 822 9.99 -29.59 -2.65
N SER A 823 10.45 -29.44 -3.91
CA SER A 823 11.69 -28.72 -4.23
C SER A 823 11.50 -27.21 -4.08
N ALA A 824 12.35 -26.52 -3.32
CA ALA A 824 12.32 -25.06 -3.22
C ALA A 824 12.46 -24.36 -4.58
N ARG A 825 13.11 -25.01 -5.55
CA ARG A 825 13.29 -24.51 -6.90
C ARG A 825 11.97 -24.40 -7.67
N ASP A 826 11.10 -25.41 -7.54
CA ASP A 826 9.87 -25.55 -8.33
C ASP A 826 8.64 -24.92 -7.67
N ARG A 827 8.73 -24.59 -6.37
CA ARG A 827 7.67 -23.94 -5.59
C ARG A 827 7.45 -22.45 -5.91
N HIS A 828 8.17 -21.88 -6.87
CA HIS A 828 7.97 -20.48 -7.30
C HIS A 828 6.89 -20.35 -8.37
N ILE A 829 5.66 -20.75 -8.02
CA ILE A 829 4.48 -20.72 -8.88
C ILE A 829 3.29 -20.04 -8.19
N ALA A 830 2.34 -19.55 -8.97
CA ALA A 830 1.05 -19.05 -8.51
C ALA A 830 -0.03 -19.36 -9.57
N HIS A 831 -1.30 -19.38 -9.20
CA HIS A 831 -2.38 -19.45 -10.19
C HIS A 831 -2.40 -18.22 -11.10
N ALA A 832 -2.85 -18.41 -12.34
CA ALA A 832 -2.79 -17.42 -13.41
C ALA A 832 -4.18 -17.04 -13.98
N TYR A 833 -5.20 -16.99 -13.14
CA TYR A 833 -6.56 -16.59 -13.56
C TYR A 833 -6.75 -15.08 -13.51
N VAL A 834 -6.37 -14.47 -12.39
CA VAL A 834 -6.54 -13.03 -12.13
C VAL A 834 -5.18 -12.35 -12.03
N ASP A 835 -5.05 -11.19 -12.67
CA ASP A 835 -3.88 -10.32 -12.57
C ASP A 835 -4.21 -9.04 -11.81
N THR A 836 -3.22 -8.46 -11.14
CA THR A 836 -3.33 -7.08 -10.67
C THR A 836 -3.15 -6.10 -11.83
N ALA A 837 -3.60 -4.85 -11.68
CA ALA A 837 -3.42 -3.83 -12.73
C ALA A 837 -1.94 -3.67 -13.15
N PHE A 838 -1.00 -3.71 -12.18
CA PHE A 838 0.44 -3.71 -12.45
C PHE A 838 0.90 -4.93 -13.24
N ALA A 839 0.44 -6.13 -12.90
CA ALA A 839 0.81 -7.37 -13.60
C ALA A 839 0.20 -7.46 -15.01
N ALA A 840 -0.91 -6.77 -15.25
CA ALA A 840 -1.57 -6.67 -16.54
C ALA A 840 -0.94 -5.61 -17.46
N GLN A 841 -0.11 -4.69 -16.95
CA GLN A 841 0.54 -3.67 -17.75
C GLN A 841 1.45 -4.30 -18.83
N GLY A 842 1.43 -3.72 -20.04
CA GLY A 842 2.13 -4.28 -21.21
C GLY A 842 1.39 -5.43 -21.91
N ARG A 843 0.35 -6.02 -21.32
CA ARG A 843 -0.41 -7.11 -21.94
C ARG A 843 -1.49 -6.63 -22.91
N THR A 844 -1.99 -7.54 -23.73
CA THR A 844 -3.13 -7.33 -24.63
C THR A 844 -4.00 -8.57 -24.62
N ALA A 845 -5.32 -8.39 -24.68
CA ALA A 845 -6.30 -9.46 -24.82
C ALA A 845 -7.50 -8.93 -25.61
N ASP A 846 -8.30 -9.83 -26.17
CA ASP A 846 -9.49 -9.41 -26.93
C ASP A 846 -10.54 -8.85 -25.98
N HIS A 847 -10.72 -9.53 -24.84
CA HIS A 847 -11.65 -9.14 -23.81
C HIS A 847 -10.96 -8.91 -22.47
N VAL A 848 -11.46 -7.94 -21.70
CA VAL A 848 -11.00 -7.68 -20.34
C VAL A 848 -12.20 -7.62 -19.39
N ILE A 849 -12.08 -8.28 -18.25
CA ILE A 849 -13.01 -8.18 -17.13
C ILE A 849 -12.29 -7.46 -15.98
N ILE A 850 -12.87 -6.39 -15.48
CA ILE A 850 -12.27 -5.54 -14.45
C ILE A 850 -13.21 -5.50 -13.26
N HIS A 851 -12.72 -5.83 -12.08
CA HIS A 851 -13.40 -5.47 -10.84
C HIS A 851 -12.87 -4.12 -10.34
N ALA A 852 -13.77 -3.17 -10.12
CA ALA A 852 -13.44 -1.80 -9.72
C ALA A 852 -14.35 -1.36 -8.57
N ASP A 853 -13.84 -1.43 -7.34
CA ASP A 853 -14.56 -0.97 -6.16
C ASP A 853 -14.25 0.51 -5.86
N SER A 854 -15.27 1.37 -5.92
CA SER A 854 -15.15 2.81 -5.65
C SER A 854 -14.63 3.13 -4.24
N LYS A 855 -14.82 2.21 -3.27
CA LYS A 855 -14.33 2.34 -1.89
C LYS A 855 -12.83 2.05 -1.76
N ALA A 856 -12.21 1.38 -2.74
CA ALA A 856 -10.79 1.06 -2.74
C ALA A 856 -9.92 2.28 -3.10
N THR A 857 -9.84 3.25 -2.18
CA THR A 857 -9.14 4.54 -2.34
C THR A 857 -7.72 4.45 -2.85
N ASN A 858 -7.03 3.37 -2.51
CA ASN A 858 -5.62 3.16 -2.81
C ASN A 858 -5.34 2.41 -4.11
N LEU A 859 -6.37 1.89 -4.77
CA LEU A 859 -6.23 0.94 -5.87
C LEU A 859 -7.06 1.33 -7.11
N VAL A 860 -8.08 2.15 -6.94
CA VAL A 860 -8.92 2.68 -8.02
C VAL A 860 -8.65 4.17 -8.20
N ASP A 861 -7.96 4.49 -9.30
CA ASP A 861 -7.58 5.83 -9.76
C ASP A 861 -7.58 5.89 -11.30
N GLN A 862 -7.31 7.07 -11.88
CA GLN A 862 -7.28 7.27 -13.34
C GLN A 862 -6.30 6.35 -14.05
N LYS A 863 -5.12 6.13 -13.47
CA LYS A 863 -4.07 5.33 -14.10
C LYS A 863 -4.40 3.85 -14.08
N SER A 864 -4.88 3.33 -12.95
CA SER A 864 -5.28 1.92 -12.86
C SER A 864 -6.49 1.62 -13.74
N PHE A 865 -7.44 2.55 -13.85
CA PHE A 865 -8.57 2.48 -14.77
C PHE A 865 -8.12 2.46 -16.25
N TYR A 866 -7.25 3.41 -16.64
CA TYR A 866 -6.68 3.45 -17.99
C TYR A 866 -5.90 2.18 -18.32
N VAL A 867 -5.03 1.72 -17.41
CA VAL A 867 -4.29 0.47 -17.59
C VAL A 867 -5.24 -0.69 -17.79
N GLY A 868 -6.31 -0.81 -17.00
CA GLY A 868 -7.30 -1.89 -17.13
C GLY A 868 -7.97 -1.92 -18.50
N ILE A 869 -8.58 -0.81 -18.91
CA ILE A 869 -9.37 -0.75 -20.15
C ILE A 869 -8.47 -0.85 -21.39
N SER A 870 -7.28 -0.25 -21.38
CA SER A 870 -6.38 -0.22 -22.55
C SER A 870 -5.75 -1.59 -22.89
N ARG A 871 -5.97 -2.63 -22.09
CA ARG A 871 -5.60 -4.01 -22.45
C ARG A 871 -6.58 -4.66 -23.41
N ALA A 872 -7.82 -4.18 -23.47
CA ALA A 872 -8.85 -4.72 -24.34
C ALA A 872 -8.62 -4.28 -25.79
N ARG A 873 -8.61 -5.25 -26.71
CA ARG A 873 -8.65 -5.00 -28.16
C ARG A 873 -10.09 -4.79 -28.64
N GLU A 874 -11.03 -5.59 -28.13
CA GLU A 874 -12.41 -5.65 -28.59
C GLU A 874 -13.38 -5.13 -27.55
N SER A 875 -13.34 -5.60 -26.30
CA SER A 875 -14.29 -5.14 -25.28
C SER A 875 -13.79 -5.21 -23.84
N ALA A 876 -14.32 -4.31 -22.99
CA ALA A 876 -14.04 -4.28 -21.56
C ALA A 876 -15.32 -4.33 -20.72
N THR A 877 -15.43 -5.30 -19.82
CA THR A 877 -16.51 -5.39 -18.83
C THR A 877 -16.02 -4.88 -17.47
N ILE A 878 -16.76 -3.95 -16.85
CA ILE A 878 -16.47 -3.45 -15.50
C ILE A 878 -17.54 -3.94 -14.52
N PHE A 879 -17.11 -4.56 -13.43
CA PHE A 879 -17.94 -4.85 -12.27
C PHE A 879 -17.65 -3.84 -11.17
N THR A 880 -18.65 -3.07 -10.75
CA THR A 880 -18.50 -2.01 -9.72
C THR A 880 -19.58 -2.09 -8.66
N ASN A 881 -19.30 -1.54 -7.48
CA ASN A 881 -20.27 -1.44 -6.40
C ASN A 881 -21.30 -0.32 -6.63
N ASP A 882 -20.92 0.73 -7.37
CA ASP A 882 -21.73 1.92 -7.62
C ASP A 882 -21.06 2.73 -8.75
N ARG A 883 -21.75 2.90 -9.88
CA ARG A 883 -21.18 3.61 -11.04
C ARG A 883 -20.92 5.08 -10.75
N GLY A 884 -21.84 5.77 -10.09
CA GLY A 884 -21.71 7.19 -9.78
C GLY A 884 -20.50 7.47 -8.88
N LYS A 885 -20.34 6.67 -7.83
CA LYS A 885 -19.18 6.76 -6.92
C LYS A 885 -17.89 6.33 -7.60
N LEU A 886 -17.91 5.37 -8.52
CA LEU A 886 -16.73 5.00 -9.29
C LEU A 886 -16.26 6.14 -10.20
N VAL A 887 -17.18 6.80 -10.91
CA VAL A 887 -16.86 7.98 -11.72
C VAL A 887 -16.26 9.10 -10.87
N ALA A 888 -16.87 9.42 -9.72
CA ALA A 888 -16.33 10.41 -8.80
C ALA A 888 -14.95 10.02 -8.28
N ALA A 889 -14.77 8.75 -7.87
CA ALA A 889 -13.51 8.23 -7.38
C ALA A 889 -12.38 8.33 -8.42
N ILE A 890 -12.65 7.99 -9.69
CA ILE A 890 -11.65 8.13 -10.76
C ILE A 890 -11.39 9.61 -11.05
N GLY A 891 -12.43 10.46 -11.09
CA GLY A 891 -12.28 11.89 -11.34
C GLY A 891 -11.42 12.60 -10.28
N GLU A 892 -11.57 12.26 -9.00
CA GLU A 892 -10.83 12.85 -7.89
C GLU A 892 -9.40 12.31 -7.74
N ARG A 893 -9.09 11.13 -8.30
CA ARG A 893 -7.83 10.40 -8.02
C ARG A 893 -6.99 10.24 -9.27
N ALA A 894 -6.06 11.17 -9.49
CA ALA A 894 -5.20 11.15 -10.68
C ALA A 894 -4.13 10.04 -10.67
N GLY A 895 -3.83 9.42 -9.52
CA GLY A 895 -2.79 8.39 -9.39
C GLY A 895 -1.36 8.92 -9.61
N GLN A 896 -1.14 10.22 -9.47
CA GLN A 896 0.19 10.82 -9.67
C GLN A 896 1.16 10.42 -8.56
N VAL A 897 2.42 10.22 -8.93
CA VAL A 897 3.52 9.94 -8.01
C VAL A 897 4.28 11.24 -7.79
N GLN A 898 4.44 11.66 -6.54
CA GLN A 898 5.22 12.86 -6.21
C GLN A 898 6.72 12.62 -6.41
N THR A 899 7.45 13.70 -6.68
CA THR A 899 8.92 13.72 -6.79
C THR A 899 9.52 14.48 -5.61
N ALA A 900 10.74 14.13 -5.22
CA ALA A 900 11.45 14.73 -4.09
C ALA A 900 11.93 16.16 -4.40
N ILE A 901 12.22 16.43 -5.68
CA ILE A 901 12.45 17.78 -6.19
C ILE A 901 11.13 18.24 -6.79
N ALA A 902 10.61 19.37 -6.29
CA ALA A 902 9.44 20.00 -6.88
C ALA A 902 9.69 20.22 -8.38
N GLN A 903 8.75 19.80 -9.23
CA GLN A 903 8.80 20.20 -10.63
C GLN A 903 8.77 21.72 -10.65
N VAL A 904 9.78 22.35 -11.26
CA VAL A 904 9.62 23.73 -11.74
C VAL A 904 8.43 23.65 -12.68
N THR A 905 7.28 24.15 -12.23
CA THR A 905 6.16 24.44 -13.10
C THR A 905 6.70 25.38 -14.16
N VAL A 906 6.93 24.86 -15.37
CA VAL A 906 7.06 25.71 -16.54
C VAL A 906 5.67 26.29 -16.77
N SER A 907 5.42 27.41 -16.10
CA SER A 907 4.23 28.22 -16.24
C SER A 907 4.08 28.64 -17.70
N GLY A 908 2.97 28.26 -18.33
CA GLY A 908 2.42 28.98 -19.48
C GLY A 908 2.94 28.60 -20.87
N LEU A 909 2.44 27.49 -21.42
CA LEU A 909 2.00 27.47 -22.81
C LEU A 909 0.48 27.45 -22.82
N ALA A 910 -0.10 28.57 -22.36
CA ALA A 910 -1.47 28.91 -22.73
C ALA A 910 -1.48 29.21 -24.24
N ALA A 911 -2.48 28.66 -24.92
CA ALA A 911 -2.78 28.95 -26.31
C ALA A 911 -2.83 30.47 -26.54
N GLY A 912 -1.78 31.01 -27.15
CA GLY A 912 -1.77 32.38 -27.64
C GLY A 912 -2.72 32.48 -28.83
N ASN A 913 -3.90 33.03 -28.59
CA ASN A 913 -4.84 33.46 -29.62
C ASN A 913 -4.09 34.25 -30.70
N ALA A 914 -4.14 33.73 -31.93
CA ALA A 914 -3.84 34.49 -33.13
C ALA A 914 -4.82 35.66 -33.23
N LYS A 915 -4.41 36.84 -32.76
CA LYS A 915 -5.00 38.10 -33.20
C LYS A 915 -4.27 38.53 -34.47
N GLY A 916 -5.02 38.54 -35.57
CA GLY A 916 -4.56 39.00 -36.87
C GLY A 916 -4.02 40.42 -36.79
N VAL A 917 -2.87 40.62 -37.43
CA VAL A 917 -2.37 41.93 -37.80
C VAL A 917 -2.92 42.20 -39.20
N GLY A 918 -3.83 43.15 -39.28
CA GLY A 918 -4.33 43.71 -40.53
C GLY A 918 -3.24 44.47 -41.27
N MET A 919 -3.42 44.53 -42.58
CA MET A 919 -2.57 45.19 -43.56
C MET A 919 -2.14 46.61 -43.14
N GLY A 920 -0.84 46.84 -43.32
CA GLY A 920 -0.17 48.13 -43.52
C GLY A 920 1.06 47.86 -44.36
#